data_AF-A0A4Q3Y3E3-F1
#
_entry.id   AF-A0A4Q3Y3E3-F1
#
_cell.length_a   1.000
_cell.length_b   1.000
_cell.length_c   1.000
_cell.angle_alpha   90.00
_cell.angle_beta   90.00
_cell.angle_gamma   90.00
#
_symmetry.space_group_name_H-M   'P 1'
#
loop_
_entity.id
_entity.type
_entity.pdbx_description
1 polymer ?
#
loop_
_entity_poly.entity_id
_entity_poly.type
_entity_poly.pdbx_seq_one_letter_code
_entity_poly.pdbx_strand_id
1 'polypeptide(L)'
;MVEGAAMPKIAPLLGRREPLPGESLMSVIVRACWASGFPSLPRVLGSIGMSAVPEFVPFSHVDRADDLAALLRIDPEAVLARMHPGGREVIDWWGEPVRRMFVEAKARRFSPASLRLSAHHRAAWMIRALPFCPESFELLRSDCPSCGKTLGWRKTAGIDRCEHCQTSLAEGDAEEVNVHHREAASRIAALVSVDPVERREAVRSFEAPFDTWRPGDVFEAIVELGVALENLQTVGVIAGEMPMGDGRYERITTQVPIAGLDVLDRWPASLTEIVDRVAMSTNDAGSTALADCLGPLNKFIQRHRSGFPLADAMAAELASAFRAARVPVKSTALTRFAPPEDDGLISEKEALESFDVYQTKLRRLDGRSDTLVIRRASVSKLYDRAALANAVQALRSSVAPAEVLTNLGLPEFVLEAFDQHRLLELQTNADALLMSGADHLVTQKSIRALVERVGALRLPAGDGLQPMSSVLRHIFSPEAWALAMEVALGDDRSALRPGEEPMIDRLMVEPDFIHHVLHRQSWTFPGDVGVSCILAGRLIGQNDVLLSKAVAEGVLDSWKGPKRSHMIRLSDLFDFDQTFAFTNDIAERLGCSPQGAAKQMRNAGLGPSRHVFRMALWNRSDVDAALGLKPKPQHQIVQSARPDSSMPLVRRSENKLARRGGGSAVLDRGAAPLDLSSCPA
;
A
#
# COMPACT_ATOMS: atom_id res chain seq x y z
N MET A 1 7.16 67.88 -22.54
CA MET A 1 7.73 68.60 -21.38
C MET A 1 6.88 69.84 -21.17
N VAL A 2 5.92 69.76 -20.24
CA VAL A 2 5.12 70.92 -19.82
C VAL A 2 5.79 71.43 -18.55
N GLU A 3 6.28 72.67 -18.58
CA GLU A 3 6.89 73.33 -17.43
C GLU A 3 5.90 73.35 -16.25
N GLY A 4 6.39 72.89 -15.10
CA GLY A 4 5.59 72.67 -13.90
C GLY A 4 5.07 73.98 -13.33
N ALA A 5 3.76 74.18 -13.44
CA ALA A 5 3.05 75.10 -12.56
C ALA A 5 3.35 74.69 -11.11
N ALA A 6 4.05 75.55 -10.37
CA ALA A 6 4.37 75.33 -8.96
C ALA A 6 3.07 74.98 -8.21
N MET A 7 2.98 73.74 -7.72
CA MET A 7 1.83 73.33 -6.92
C MET A 7 1.70 74.31 -5.73
N PRO A 8 0.49 74.81 -5.44
CA PRO A 8 0.30 75.72 -4.32
C PRO A 8 0.86 75.08 -3.05
N LYS A 9 1.78 75.76 -2.36
CA LYS A 9 2.29 75.36 -1.04
C LYS A 9 1.09 75.23 -0.12
N ILE A 10 0.67 74.00 0.17
CA ILE A 10 -0.45 73.75 1.06
C ILE A 10 -0.03 74.11 2.48
N ALA A 11 -0.88 74.93 3.12
CA ALA A 11 -0.74 75.21 4.53
C ALA A 11 -0.84 73.90 5.32
N PRO A 12 0.08 73.64 6.27
CA PRO A 12 0.02 72.46 7.12
C PRO A 12 -1.33 72.32 7.83
N LEU A 13 -1.72 71.08 8.14
CA LEU A 13 -2.91 70.82 8.94
C LEU A 13 -2.79 71.51 10.32
N LEU A 14 -3.84 72.23 10.72
CA LEU A 14 -3.82 72.98 11.98
C LEU A 14 -3.89 72.07 13.21
N GLY A 15 -4.57 70.92 13.09
CA GLY A 15 -4.74 69.92 14.14
C GLY A 15 -3.60 68.90 14.18
N ARG A 16 -2.38 69.34 14.55
CA ARG A 16 -1.23 68.44 14.80
C ARG A 16 -1.62 67.35 15.81
N ARG A 17 -1.29 66.10 15.49
CA ARG A 17 -1.47 64.93 16.37
C ARG A 17 -0.18 64.15 16.43
N GLU A 18 0.35 63.98 17.63
CA GLU A 18 1.46 63.06 17.83
C GLU A 18 1.03 61.63 17.54
N PRO A 19 1.84 60.86 16.79
CA PRO A 19 1.60 59.44 16.61
C PRO A 19 1.63 58.70 17.95
N LEU A 20 0.67 57.82 18.16
CA LEU A 20 0.61 56.96 19.34
C LEU A 20 1.44 55.68 19.13
N PRO A 21 1.88 55.01 20.22
CA PRO A 21 2.51 53.70 20.13
C PRO A 21 1.59 52.69 19.40
N GLY A 22 2.14 51.92 18.46
CA GLY A 22 1.38 50.94 17.68
C GLY A 22 0.33 51.52 16.73
N GLU A 23 0.23 52.85 16.58
CA GLU A 23 -0.75 53.48 15.69
C GLU A 23 -0.39 53.32 14.20
N SER A 24 -1.38 52.98 13.36
CA SER A 24 -1.19 52.91 11.90
C SER A 24 -1.03 54.30 11.27
N LEU A 25 -0.30 54.42 10.16
CA LEU A 25 -0.15 55.70 9.45
C LEU A 25 -1.50 56.31 9.07
N MET A 26 -2.44 55.50 8.61
CA MET A 26 -3.77 55.96 8.23
C MET A 26 -4.54 56.57 9.41
N SER A 27 -4.35 56.04 10.63
CA SER A 27 -4.93 56.61 11.84
C SER A 27 -4.40 58.03 12.12
N VAL A 28 -3.08 58.21 12.02
CA VAL A 28 -2.42 59.51 12.23
C VAL A 28 -2.99 60.54 11.26
N ILE A 29 -3.07 60.18 9.97
CA ILE A 29 -3.58 61.09 8.93
C ILE A 29 -5.05 61.44 9.19
N VAL A 30 -5.91 60.45 9.46
CA VAL A 30 -7.33 60.71 9.69
C VAL A 30 -7.57 61.55 10.94
N ARG A 31 -6.85 61.29 12.04
CA ARG A 31 -6.96 62.09 13.28
C ARG A 31 -6.51 63.54 13.06
N ALA A 32 -5.45 63.76 12.30
CA ALA A 32 -4.98 65.11 11.97
C ALA A 32 -5.96 65.86 11.04
N CYS A 33 -6.48 65.19 10.02
CA CYS A 33 -7.49 65.74 9.11
C CYS A 33 -8.79 66.11 9.85
N TRP A 34 -9.27 65.20 10.70
CA TRP A 34 -10.47 65.43 11.51
C TRP A 34 -10.30 66.61 12.47
N ALA A 35 -9.17 66.66 13.18
CA ALA A 35 -8.85 67.79 14.07
C ALA A 35 -8.72 69.13 13.33
N SER A 36 -8.46 69.09 12.02
CA SER A 36 -8.36 70.26 11.16
C SER A 36 -9.65 70.57 10.39
N GLY A 37 -10.73 69.82 10.62
CA GLY A 37 -12.03 70.04 9.98
C GLY A 37 -12.12 69.64 8.50
N PHE A 38 -11.17 68.86 7.99
CA PHE A 38 -11.26 68.34 6.62
C PHE A 38 -12.07 67.04 6.64
N PRO A 39 -13.14 66.89 5.82
CA PRO A 39 -13.99 65.68 5.80
C PRO A 39 -13.60 64.64 4.72
N SER A 40 -12.65 64.98 3.82
CA SER A 40 -12.27 64.15 2.66
C SER A 40 -10.77 63.92 2.63
N LEU A 41 -10.38 62.66 2.87
CA LEU A 41 -8.97 62.27 2.85
C LEU A 41 -8.33 62.35 1.44
N PRO A 42 -8.99 61.90 0.34
CA PRO A 42 -8.43 62.05 -1.01
C PRO A 42 -8.10 63.50 -1.37
N ARG A 43 -8.92 64.47 -0.92
CA ARG A 43 -8.68 65.90 -1.19
C ARG A 43 -7.43 66.40 -0.47
N VAL A 44 -7.23 65.99 0.78
CA VAL A 44 -6.07 66.38 1.57
C VAL A 44 -4.79 65.75 1.02
N LEU A 45 -4.79 64.44 0.75
CA LEU A 45 -3.63 63.75 0.19
C LEU A 45 -3.31 64.19 -1.25
N GLY A 46 -4.34 64.40 -2.07
CA GLY A 46 -4.17 64.90 -3.44
C GLY A 46 -3.50 66.28 -3.50
N SER A 47 -3.59 67.07 -2.42
CA SER A 47 -2.91 68.36 -2.33
C SER A 47 -1.38 68.19 -2.34
N ILE A 48 -0.85 67.16 -1.70
CA ILE A 48 0.59 66.83 -1.72
C ILE A 48 0.94 65.83 -2.82
N GLY A 49 0.13 65.71 -3.86
CA GLY A 49 0.38 64.82 -5.00
C GLY A 49 0.13 63.33 -4.72
N MET A 50 -0.47 62.97 -3.59
CA MET A 50 -0.81 61.59 -3.20
C MET A 50 -2.28 61.27 -3.54
N SER A 51 -2.67 61.49 -4.80
CA SER A 51 -4.08 61.44 -5.23
C SER A 51 -4.63 60.03 -5.49
N ALA A 52 -3.78 59.00 -5.44
CA ALA A 52 -4.19 57.62 -5.67
C ALA A 52 -4.63 56.95 -4.36
N VAL A 53 -5.89 56.49 -4.35
CA VAL A 53 -6.45 55.46 -3.45
C VAL A 53 -5.89 55.51 -2.01
N PRO A 54 -6.42 56.40 -1.13
CA PRO A 54 -5.84 56.74 0.16
C PRO A 54 -5.45 55.56 1.05
N GLU A 55 -6.26 54.50 1.02
CA GLU A 55 -6.02 53.28 1.77
C GLU A 55 -4.66 52.61 1.50
N PHE A 56 -4.01 52.90 0.36
CA PHE A 56 -2.70 52.35 0.01
C PHE A 56 -1.51 53.24 0.37
N VAL A 57 -1.72 54.44 0.89
CA VAL A 57 -0.64 55.37 1.27
C VAL A 57 0.47 54.74 2.12
N PRO A 58 0.20 53.83 3.09
CA PRO A 58 1.28 53.20 3.84
C PRO A 58 2.22 52.37 2.96
N PHE A 59 1.78 51.88 1.80
CA PHE A 59 2.52 50.96 0.93
C PHE A 59 3.03 51.63 -0.35
N SER A 60 2.71 52.91 -0.57
CA SER A 60 3.06 53.66 -1.76
C SER A 60 3.60 55.03 -1.37
N HIS A 61 4.16 55.77 -2.33
CA HIS A 61 4.58 57.16 -2.12
C HIS A 61 5.57 57.35 -0.95
N VAL A 62 6.45 56.37 -0.71
CA VAL A 62 7.49 56.44 0.33
C VAL A 62 8.43 57.62 0.07
N ASP A 63 8.64 57.97 -1.20
CA ASP A 63 9.36 59.14 -1.68
C ASP A 63 8.71 60.48 -1.31
N ARG A 64 7.47 60.46 -0.78
CA ARG A 64 6.69 61.63 -0.35
C ARG A 64 6.53 61.72 1.17
N ALA A 65 7.30 60.94 1.93
CA ALA A 65 7.21 60.94 3.39
C ALA A 65 7.44 62.33 4.01
N ASP A 66 8.40 63.10 3.49
CA ASP A 66 8.68 64.47 3.94
C ASP A 66 7.50 65.42 3.70
N ASP A 67 6.86 65.32 2.53
CA ASP A 67 5.69 66.15 2.21
C ASP A 67 4.49 65.79 3.12
N LEU A 68 4.30 64.50 3.39
CA LEU A 68 3.28 64.04 4.32
C LEU A 68 3.59 64.47 5.76
N ALA A 69 4.85 64.41 6.18
CA ALA A 69 5.29 64.86 7.50
C ALA A 69 5.11 66.37 7.68
N ALA A 70 5.46 67.17 6.66
CA ALA A 70 5.22 68.60 6.63
C ALA A 70 3.73 68.93 6.69
N LEU A 71 2.89 68.19 5.96
CA LEU A 71 1.43 68.33 5.99
C LEU A 71 0.86 68.03 7.38
N LEU A 72 1.33 66.96 8.03
CA LEU A 72 0.87 66.50 9.35
C LEU A 72 1.52 67.27 10.52
N ARG A 73 2.60 68.02 10.27
CA ARG A 73 3.45 68.70 11.26
C ARG A 73 4.07 67.74 12.28
N ILE A 74 4.54 66.60 11.82
CA ILE A 74 5.25 65.59 12.62
C ILE A 74 6.62 65.31 12.02
N ASP A 75 7.44 64.56 12.75
CA ASP A 75 8.76 64.12 12.30
C ASP A 75 8.63 63.21 11.05
N PRO A 76 9.38 63.45 9.96
CA PRO A 76 9.47 62.54 8.83
C PRO A 76 9.82 61.09 9.21
N GLU A 77 10.69 60.89 10.21
CA GLU A 77 11.04 59.55 10.67
C GLU A 77 9.81 58.81 11.25
N ALA A 78 8.91 59.54 11.93
CA ALA A 78 7.69 58.96 12.47
C ALA A 78 6.68 58.54 11.39
N VAL A 79 6.70 59.21 10.23
CA VAL A 79 5.94 58.82 9.03
C VAL A 79 6.58 57.59 8.39
N LEU A 80 7.90 57.63 8.13
CA LEU A 80 8.65 56.53 7.52
C LEU A 80 8.54 55.24 8.34
N ALA A 81 8.62 55.32 9.66
CA ALA A 81 8.46 54.18 10.57
C ALA A 81 7.08 53.51 10.50
N ARG A 82 6.09 54.12 9.84
CA ARG A 82 4.73 53.59 9.63
C ARG A 82 4.39 53.41 8.15
N MET A 83 5.36 53.62 7.27
CA MET A 83 5.29 53.20 5.88
C MET A 83 5.87 51.79 5.76
N HIS A 84 5.37 51.04 4.80
CA HIS A 84 5.69 49.65 4.54
C HIS A 84 6.17 49.52 3.10
N PRO A 85 7.39 50.01 2.80
CA PRO A 85 7.94 49.92 1.45
C PRO A 85 8.03 48.45 1.02
N GLY A 86 7.88 48.19 -0.27
CA GLY A 86 8.00 46.84 -0.81
C GLY A 86 7.31 46.68 -2.15
N GLY A 87 7.26 45.42 -2.59
CA GLY A 87 6.62 45.03 -3.84
C GLY A 87 5.14 44.68 -3.68
N ARG A 88 4.57 44.14 -4.76
CA ARG A 88 3.19 43.64 -4.74
C ARG A 88 3.03 42.36 -3.91
N GLU A 89 4.11 41.61 -3.70
CA GLU A 89 4.09 40.31 -3.03
C GLU A 89 4.53 40.39 -1.58
N VAL A 90 5.58 41.16 -1.28
CA VAL A 90 6.19 41.29 0.05
C VAL A 90 6.39 42.76 0.37
N ILE A 91 6.07 43.15 1.60
CA ILE A 91 6.29 44.49 2.15
C ILE A 91 7.14 44.41 3.41
N ASP A 92 7.80 45.52 3.74
CA ASP A 92 8.50 45.71 4.99
C ASP A 92 7.52 46.16 6.09
N TRP A 93 7.08 45.20 6.90
CA TRP A 93 6.22 45.40 8.07
C TRP A 93 7.07 45.68 9.31
N TRP A 94 7.40 46.96 9.54
CA TRP A 94 8.23 47.41 10.68
C TRP A 94 9.61 46.72 10.75
N GLY A 95 10.32 46.58 9.64
CA GLY A 95 11.61 45.90 9.56
C GLY A 95 11.51 44.39 9.31
N GLU A 96 10.30 43.85 9.12
CA GLU A 96 10.07 42.41 8.90
C GLU A 96 9.29 42.18 7.60
N PRO A 97 9.79 41.36 6.65
CA PRO A 97 9.08 41.03 5.44
C PRO A 97 7.83 40.24 5.78
N VAL A 98 6.70 40.76 5.33
CA VAL A 98 5.42 40.06 5.41
C VAL A 98 4.79 40.11 4.04
N ARG A 99 4.18 39.00 3.61
CA ARG A 99 3.47 38.99 2.34
C ARG A 99 2.32 39.99 2.35
N ARG A 100 2.25 40.79 1.30
CA ARG A 100 1.26 41.85 1.11
C ARG A 100 -0.17 41.35 1.22
N MET A 101 -0.42 40.10 0.82
CA MET A 101 -1.73 39.46 0.89
C MET A 101 -2.30 39.39 2.31
N PHE A 102 -1.43 39.30 3.33
CA PHE A 102 -1.80 39.25 4.74
C PHE A 102 -2.14 40.63 5.32
N VAL A 103 -2.04 41.71 4.55
CA VAL A 103 -2.28 43.06 5.04
C VAL A 103 -3.53 43.67 4.43
N GLU A 104 -4.46 44.08 5.30
CA GLU A 104 -5.67 44.80 5.01
C GLU A 104 -5.37 46.28 4.88
N ALA A 105 -5.59 46.82 3.68
CA ALA A 105 -5.46 48.25 3.41
C ALA A 105 -6.83 48.92 3.33
N LYS A 106 -7.79 48.26 2.67
CA LYS A 106 -9.04 48.87 2.23
C LYS A 106 -10.03 49.04 3.38
N ALA A 107 -10.25 47.98 4.15
CA ALA A 107 -11.20 47.97 5.25
C ALA A 107 -10.56 48.53 6.53
N ARG A 108 -11.23 49.48 7.16
CA ARG A 108 -10.85 50.00 8.47
C ARG A 108 -11.46 49.11 9.55
N ARG A 109 -10.66 48.19 10.06
CA ARG A 109 -11.06 47.26 11.14
C ARG A 109 -10.96 47.95 12.50
N PHE A 110 -11.76 47.51 13.48
CA PHE A 110 -11.74 48.08 14.82
C PHE A 110 -12.19 47.10 15.91
N SER A 111 -11.75 47.36 17.14
CA SER A 111 -12.28 46.78 18.38
C SER A 111 -12.93 47.89 19.22
N PRO A 112 -14.23 47.78 19.58
CA PRO A 112 -14.91 48.75 20.43
C PRO A 112 -14.20 49.02 21.77
N ALA A 113 -13.82 47.97 22.52
CA ALA A 113 -13.15 48.12 23.81
C ALA A 113 -11.83 48.89 23.68
N SER A 114 -11.05 48.59 22.64
CA SER A 114 -9.78 49.25 22.39
C SER A 114 -9.98 50.72 22.00
N LEU A 115 -11.03 51.04 21.24
CA LEU A 115 -11.37 52.42 20.91
C LEU A 115 -11.85 53.22 22.14
N ARG A 116 -12.52 52.59 23.11
CA ARG A 116 -12.86 53.23 24.41
C ARG A 116 -11.62 53.65 25.17
N LEU A 117 -10.59 52.81 25.16
CA LEU A 117 -9.31 53.11 25.83
C LEU A 117 -8.53 54.20 25.08
N SER A 118 -8.48 54.11 23.75
CA SER A 118 -7.79 55.10 22.91
C SER A 118 -8.36 55.13 21.50
N ALA A 119 -8.85 56.29 21.08
CA ALA A 119 -9.51 56.53 19.80
C ALA A 119 -8.52 56.62 18.63
N HIS A 120 -7.76 55.55 18.39
CA HIS A 120 -6.85 55.40 17.26
C HIS A 120 -6.89 53.98 16.70
N HIS A 121 -6.46 53.81 15.46
CA HIS A 121 -6.42 52.51 14.79
C HIS A 121 -5.02 51.91 14.95
N ARG A 122 -4.97 50.67 15.43
CA ARG A 122 -3.71 49.95 15.66
C ARG A 122 -3.16 49.37 14.36
N ALA A 123 -1.86 49.35 14.20
CA ALA A 123 -1.18 48.71 13.09
C ALA A 123 -1.54 47.23 12.96
N ALA A 124 -1.59 46.49 14.09
CA ALA A 124 -1.96 45.08 14.12
C ALA A 124 -3.35 44.81 13.51
N TRP A 125 -4.27 45.78 13.56
CA TRP A 125 -5.59 45.68 12.92
C TRP A 125 -5.53 45.77 11.39
N MET A 126 -4.36 45.87 10.80
CA MET A 126 -4.16 45.69 9.35
C MET A 126 -3.70 44.27 9.02
N ILE A 127 -3.30 43.42 9.98
CA ILE A 127 -2.93 42.03 9.68
C ILE A 127 -4.17 41.15 9.55
N ARG A 128 -4.52 40.74 8.32
CA ARG A 128 -5.76 40.00 8.00
C ARG A 128 -5.90 38.69 8.76
N ALA A 129 -4.80 37.96 8.91
CA ALA A 129 -4.80 36.69 9.64
C ALA A 129 -4.87 36.86 11.17
N LEU A 130 -4.91 38.10 11.67
CA LEU A 130 -5.35 38.42 13.03
C LEU A 130 -6.79 38.95 12.97
N PRO A 131 -7.81 38.09 13.14
CA PRO A 131 -9.21 38.51 13.14
C PRO A 131 -9.63 39.15 14.48
N PHE A 132 -8.69 39.42 15.38
CA PHE A 132 -8.94 39.95 16.73
C PHE A 132 -7.96 41.08 17.08
N CYS A 133 -8.28 41.87 18.08
CA CYS A 133 -7.39 42.87 18.65
C CYS A 133 -6.43 42.21 19.66
N PRO A 134 -5.10 42.35 19.51
CA PRO A 134 -4.15 41.78 20.47
C PRO A 134 -4.25 42.37 21.89
N GLU A 135 -4.78 43.59 22.04
CA GLU A 135 -4.91 44.26 23.34
C GLU A 135 -6.16 43.80 24.12
N SER A 136 -7.33 43.77 23.46
CA SER A 136 -8.61 43.48 24.10
C SER A 136 -9.12 42.07 23.88
N PHE A 137 -8.54 41.33 22.92
CA PHE A 137 -9.03 40.05 22.41
C PHE A 137 -10.45 40.10 21.82
N GLU A 138 -11.02 41.28 21.54
CA GLU A 138 -12.26 41.38 20.75
C GLU A 138 -11.99 41.04 19.28
N LEU A 139 -12.91 40.31 18.66
CA LEU A 139 -12.95 40.09 17.22
C LEU A 139 -13.10 41.44 16.50
N LEU A 140 -12.26 41.66 15.51
CA LEU A 140 -12.23 42.90 14.76
C LEU A 140 -13.44 42.99 13.83
N ARG A 141 -14.06 44.16 13.82
CA ARG A 141 -15.19 44.47 12.94
C ARG A 141 -14.75 45.40 11.82
N SER A 142 -15.25 45.18 10.61
CA SER A 142 -15.09 46.08 9.46
C SER A 142 -16.33 46.91 9.17
N ASP A 143 -17.48 46.55 9.74
CA ASP A 143 -18.78 47.13 9.41
C ASP A 143 -19.38 47.85 10.62
N CYS A 144 -20.04 48.98 10.35
CA CYS A 144 -20.72 49.73 11.39
C CYS A 144 -21.92 48.94 11.96
N PRO A 145 -22.03 48.76 13.29
CA PRO A 145 -23.18 48.07 13.90
C PRO A 145 -24.52 48.76 13.65
N SER A 146 -24.53 50.09 13.45
CA SER A 146 -25.77 50.85 13.28
C SER A 146 -26.28 50.85 11.83
N CYS A 147 -25.40 51.07 10.84
CA CYS A 147 -25.82 51.20 9.45
C CYS A 147 -25.38 50.05 8.53
N GLY A 148 -24.63 49.07 9.03
CA GLY A 148 -24.18 47.88 8.29
C GLY A 148 -23.18 48.14 7.16
N LYS A 149 -22.69 49.38 6.99
CA LYS A 149 -21.74 49.72 5.93
C LYS A 149 -20.31 49.42 6.36
N THR A 150 -19.53 48.87 5.44
CA THR A 150 -18.09 48.69 5.59
C THR A 150 -17.40 50.03 5.76
N LEU A 151 -16.53 50.09 6.76
CA LEU A 151 -15.70 51.24 7.09
C LEU A 151 -14.47 51.25 6.20
N GLY A 152 -14.19 52.38 5.58
CA GLY A 152 -12.95 52.63 4.85
C GLY A 152 -12.19 53.82 5.42
N TRP A 153 -11.41 54.46 4.55
CA TRP A 153 -10.50 55.56 4.89
C TRP A 153 -10.81 56.86 4.15
N ARG A 154 -11.85 56.90 3.30
CA ARG A 154 -12.06 58.03 2.38
C ARG A 154 -12.59 59.26 3.09
N LYS A 155 -13.41 59.08 4.12
CA LYS A 155 -13.99 60.17 4.90
C LYS A 155 -13.34 60.24 6.26
N THR A 156 -13.08 61.46 6.70
CA THR A 156 -12.44 61.77 7.99
C THR A 156 -13.55 62.19 8.95
N ALA A 157 -14.08 61.21 9.69
CA ALA A 157 -15.18 61.37 10.64
C ALA A 157 -14.73 61.15 12.10
N GLY A 158 -13.42 61.07 12.34
CA GLY A 158 -12.87 60.43 13.53
C GLY A 158 -12.65 58.93 13.32
N ILE A 159 -11.73 58.35 14.10
CA ILE A 159 -11.43 56.91 14.05
C ILE A 159 -12.47 56.10 14.82
N ASP A 160 -12.98 56.67 15.91
CA ASP A 160 -13.98 56.13 16.81
C ASP A 160 -15.42 56.29 16.29
N ARG A 161 -15.63 56.75 15.06
CA ARG A 161 -16.97 57.00 14.49
C ARG A 161 -17.14 56.39 13.11
N CYS A 162 -18.37 55.98 12.81
CA CYS A 162 -18.75 55.54 11.49
C CYS A 162 -18.64 56.68 10.47
N GLU A 163 -17.93 56.47 9.37
CA GLU A 163 -17.75 57.49 8.35
C GLU A 163 -19.03 57.78 7.53
N HIS A 164 -20.08 56.96 7.69
CA HIS A 164 -21.35 57.08 6.99
C HIS A 164 -22.47 57.67 7.84
N CYS A 165 -22.64 57.21 9.08
CA CYS A 165 -23.73 57.62 9.98
C CYS A 165 -23.26 58.30 11.27
N GLN A 166 -21.94 58.47 11.47
CA GLN A 166 -21.33 59.17 12.62
C GLN A 166 -21.56 58.50 14.00
N THR A 167 -22.24 57.36 14.06
CA THR A 167 -22.39 56.54 15.28
C THR A 167 -21.03 56.20 15.87
N SER A 168 -20.92 56.30 17.20
CA SER A 168 -19.74 55.89 17.95
C SER A 168 -19.48 54.39 17.77
N LEU A 169 -18.27 54.04 17.36
CA LEU A 169 -17.79 52.67 17.23
C LEU A 169 -17.27 52.12 18.58
N ALA A 170 -16.95 53.00 19.52
CA ALA A 170 -16.48 52.64 20.86
C ALA A 170 -17.61 52.20 21.79
N GLU A 171 -18.85 52.59 21.51
CA GLU A 171 -20.04 52.24 22.32
C GLU A 171 -20.63 50.87 21.95
N GLY A 172 -20.15 50.24 20.88
CA GLY A 172 -20.60 48.91 20.49
C GLY A 172 -19.98 47.78 21.32
N ASP A 173 -20.52 46.58 21.11
CA ASP A 173 -19.94 45.33 21.58
C ASP A 173 -19.38 44.53 20.41
N ALA A 174 -18.40 43.67 20.72
CA ALA A 174 -17.83 42.69 19.81
C ALA A 174 -17.69 41.36 20.54
N GLU A 175 -17.75 40.26 19.79
CA GLU A 175 -17.40 38.94 20.32
C GLU A 175 -15.93 38.92 20.72
N GLU A 176 -15.57 38.13 21.72
CA GLU A 176 -14.20 37.98 22.19
C GLU A 176 -13.60 36.64 21.76
N VAL A 177 -12.29 36.61 21.55
CA VAL A 177 -11.53 35.37 21.45
C VAL A 177 -11.75 34.58 22.73
N ASN A 178 -12.14 33.31 22.55
CA ASN A 178 -12.31 32.36 23.64
C ASN A 178 -11.08 32.42 24.57
N VAL A 179 -11.31 32.51 25.87
CA VAL A 179 -10.27 32.66 26.89
C VAL A 179 -9.16 31.62 26.77
N HIS A 180 -9.49 30.38 26.40
CA HIS A 180 -8.53 29.28 26.24
C HIS A 180 -7.58 29.45 25.05
N HIS A 181 -7.93 30.34 24.11
CA HIS A 181 -7.16 30.61 22.91
C HIS A 181 -6.35 31.91 23.00
N ARG A 182 -6.50 32.71 24.06
CA ARG A 182 -5.87 34.03 24.17
C ARG A 182 -4.36 33.97 24.22
N GLU A 183 -3.79 32.97 24.89
CA GLU A 183 -2.34 32.78 24.95
C GLU A 183 -1.76 32.50 23.55
N ALA A 184 -2.30 31.49 22.85
CA ALA A 184 -1.93 31.17 21.47
C ALA A 184 -2.11 32.38 20.54
N ALA A 185 -3.25 33.06 20.64
CA ALA A 185 -3.56 34.27 19.88
C ALA A 185 -2.54 35.40 20.14
N SER A 186 -2.17 35.63 21.39
CA SER A 186 -1.15 36.61 21.77
C SER A 186 0.21 36.26 21.18
N ARG A 187 0.63 34.99 21.25
CA ARG A 187 1.90 34.50 20.71
C ARG A 187 1.97 34.64 19.18
N ILE A 188 0.86 34.40 18.48
CA ILE A 188 0.76 34.63 17.02
C ILE A 188 0.84 36.13 16.69
N ALA A 189 0.13 36.97 17.45
CA ALA A 189 0.15 38.42 17.25
C ALA A 189 1.54 39.03 17.49
N ALA A 190 2.28 38.51 18.48
CA ALA A 190 3.63 38.93 18.82
C ALA A 190 4.61 38.78 17.65
N LEU A 191 4.44 37.79 16.75
CA LEU A 191 5.29 37.58 15.57
C LEU A 191 5.21 38.72 14.54
N VAL A 192 4.11 39.46 14.52
CA VAL A 192 3.88 40.62 13.62
C VAL A 192 3.72 41.92 14.41
N SER A 193 4.20 41.93 15.65
CA SER A 193 4.23 43.13 16.49
C SER A 193 5.04 44.24 15.84
N VAL A 194 4.67 45.49 16.15
CA VAL A 194 5.47 46.66 15.78
C VAL A 194 6.77 46.74 16.60
N ASP A 195 6.84 46.05 17.74
CA ASP A 195 8.03 45.99 18.59
C ASP A 195 8.98 44.88 18.11
N PRO A 196 10.20 45.22 17.66
CA PRO A 196 11.19 44.21 17.25
C PRO A 196 11.64 43.29 18.39
N VAL A 197 11.55 43.71 19.65
CA VAL A 197 11.91 42.86 20.81
C VAL A 197 10.87 41.75 20.96
N GLU A 198 9.58 42.12 21.01
CA GLU A 198 8.47 41.17 21.15
C GLU A 198 8.48 40.11 20.03
N ARG A 199 8.73 40.53 18.78
CA ARG A 199 8.86 39.59 17.65
C ARG A 199 9.98 38.57 17.83
N ARG A 200 11.15 39.02 18.28
CA ARG A 200 12.31 38.13 18.50
C ARG A 200 12.06 37.17 19.65
N GLU A 201 11.44 37.63 20.72
CA GLU A 201 11.07 36.77 21.86
C GLU A 201 10.02 35.74 21.45
N ALA A 202 9.04 36.12 20.64
CA ALA A 202 8.05 35.20 20.10
C ALA A 202 8.70 34.07 19.27
N VAL A 203 9.64 34.40 18.37
CA VAL A 203 10.36 33.37 17.58
C VAL A 203 11.19 32.44 18.46
N ARG A 204 11.88 32.97 19.47
CA ARG A 204 12.71 32.16 20.39
C ARG A 204 11.91 31.18 21.25
N SER A 205 10.58 31.33 21.31
CA SER A 205 9.71 30.38 22.01
C SER A 205 9.43 29.10 21.23
N PHE A 206 9.80 29.04 19.95
CA PHE A 206 9.66 27.85 19.13
C PHE A 206 10.87 26.93 19.24
N GLU A 207 10.69 25.67 18.88
CA GLU A 207 11.81 24.72 18.72
C GLU A 207 12.43 24.81 17.33
N ALA A 208 13.61 24.21 17.16
CA ALA A 208 14.24 24.09 15.86
C ALA A 208 13.33 23.34 14.86
N PRO A 209 13.29 23.74 13.57
CA PRO A 209 14.14 24.76 12.94
C PRO A 209 13.60 26.20 13.07
N PHE A 210 12.44 26.42 13.68
CA PHE A 210 11.71 27.69 13.60
C PHE A 210 12.28 28.80 14.49
N ASP A 211 13.02 28.45 15.54
CA ASP A 211 13.68 29.36 16.47
C ASP A 211 14.74 30.28 15.83
N THR A 212 15.23 29.90 14.65
CA THR A 212 16.21 30.66 13.85
C THR A 212 15.59 31.42 12.68
N TRP A 213 14.29 31.23 12.43
CA TRP A 213 13.61 31.86 11.31
C TRP A 213 13.32 33.33 11.58
N ARG A 214 12.96 34.05 10.52
CA ARG A 214 12.46 35.40 10.68
C ARG A 214 11.02 35.36 11.22
N PRO A 215 10.61 36.31 12.07
CA PRO A 215 9.26 36.36 12.62
C PRO A 215 8.14 36.30 11.56
N GLY A 216 8.33 36.96 10.41
CA GLY A 216 7.38 36.97 9.30
C GLY A 216 7.24 35.59 8.64
N ASP A 217 8.34 34.84 8.53
CA ASP A 217 8.35 33.49 7.96
C ASP A 217 7.62 32.50 8.89
N VAL A 218 7.83 32.60 10.20
CA VAL A 218 7.11 31.80 11.21
C VAL A 218 5.62 32.12 11.19
N PHE A 219 5.26 33.40 11.19
CA PHE A 219 3.86 33.83 11.10
C PHE A 219 3.20 33.30 9.82
N GLU A 220 3.88 33.39 8.69
CA GLU A 220 3.40 32.89 7.42
C GLU A 220 3.18 31.37 7.42
N ALA A 221 4.13 30.62 7.99
CA ALA A 221 4.02 29.18 8.14
C ALA A 221 2.80 28.78 8.97
N ILE A 222 2.59 29.45 10.11
CA ILE A 222 1.41 29.26 10.96
C ILE A 222 0.12 29.44 10.16
N VAL A 223 -0.03 30.57 9.46
CA VAL A 223 -1.25 30.87 8.72
C VAL A 223 -1.47 29.88 7.57
N GLU A 224 -0.43 29.58 6.80
CA GLU A 224 -0.51 28.70 5.64
C GLU A 224 -0.81 27.24 6.01
N LEU A 225 -0.23 26.73 7.11
CA LEU A 225 -0.51 25.40 7.65
C LEU A 225 -1.92 25.33 8.22
N GLY A 226 -2.34 26.34 8.99
CA GLY A 226 -3.70 26.46 9.49
C GLY A 226 -4.74 26.37 8.37
N VAL A 227 -4.54 27.15 7.31
CA VAL A 227 -5.41 27.13 6.11
C VAL A 227 -5.37 25.76 5.42
N ALA A 228 -4.20 25.11 5.34
CA ALA A 228 -4.11 23.78 4.75
C ALA A 228 -4.88 22.73 5.57
N LEU A 229 -4.83 22.80 6.91
CA LEU A 229 -5.58 21.92 7.82
C LEU A 229 -7.09 22.14 7.76
N GLU A 230 -7.55 23.39 7.69
CA GLU A 230 -8.98 23.68 7.54
C GLU A 230 -9.53 23.13 6.21
N ASN A 231 -8.74 23.25 5.13
CA ASN A 231 -9.09 22.65 3.84
C ASN A 231 -9.16 21.12 3.91
N LEU A 232 -8.29 20.47 4.71
CA LEU A 232 -8.32 19.02 4.93
C LEU A 232 -9.58 18.56 5.69
N GLN A 233 -10.12 19.37 6.58
CA GLN A 233 -11.35 19.05 7.32
C GLN A 233 -12.61 19.20 6.45
N THR A 234 -12.55 20.04 5.42
CA THR A 234 -13.70 20.36 4.54
C THR A 234 -13.81 19.39 3.35
N VAL A 235 -12.98 18.33 3.30
CA VAL A 235 -12.89 17.37 2.18
C VAL A 235 -14.18 16.55 2.05
N GLY A 236 -15.03 17.05 1.16
CA GLY A 236 -16.29 16.49 0.67
C GLY A 236 -16.87 17.38 -0.44
N VAL A 237 -16.44 18.64 -0.50
CA VAL A 237 -16.72 19.59 -1.58
C VAL A 237 -15.42 19.78 -2.37
N ILE A 238 -15.47 19.60 -3.69
CA ILE A 238 -14.36 19.75 -4.65
C ILE A 238 -13.42 20.86 -4.19
N ALA A 239 -12.20 20.47 -3.78
CA ALA A 239 -11.19 21.35 -3.23
C ALA A 239 -10.69 22.33 -4.30
N GLY A 240 -11.47 23.38 -4.56
CA GLY A 240 -10.89 24.61 -5.08
C GLY A 240 -9.93 25.11 -4.00
N GLU A 241 -8.63 25.22 -4.33
CA GLU A 241 -7.67 25.92 -3.49
C GLU A 241 -8.35 27.18 -2.97
N MET A 242 -8.48 27.38 -1.65
CA MET A 242 -8.84 28.70 -1.13
C MET A 242 -7.72 29.62 -1.61
N PRO A 243 -7.92 30.43 -2.66
CA PRO A 243 -6.84 31.22 -3.18
C PRO A 243 -6.74 32.36 -2.20
N MET A 244 -5.84 32.28 -1.21
CA MET A 244 -5.62 33.41 -0.30
C MET A 244 -5.24 34.70 -1.08
N GLY A 245 -4.87 34.57 -2.36
CA GLY A 245 -4.67 35.67 -3.31
C GLY A 245 -5.94 36.37 -3.80
N ASP A 246 -7.14 35.79 -3.63
CA ASP A 246 -8.41 36.44 -3.98
C ASP A 246 -8.87 37.47 -2.93
N GLY A 247 -8.19 37.52 -1.78
CA GLY A 247 -8.43 38.48 -0.73
C GLY A 247 -9.61 38.14 0.19
N ARG A 248 -10.15 36.92 0.13
CA ARG A 248 -11.26 36.48 0.99
C ARG A 248 -10.76 35.93 2.32
N TYR A 249 -10.44 36.83 3.25
CA TYR A 249 -9.96 36.49 4.59
C TYR A 249 -11.09 36.32 5.61
N GLU A 250 -12.36 36.47 5.19
CA GLU A 250 -13.53 36.33 6.06
C GLU A 250 -13.68 34.91 6.64
N ARG A 251 -13.01 33.93 6.03
CA ARG A 251 -12.97 32.54 6.50
C ARG A 251 -11.87 32.27 7.53
N ILE A 252 -10.87 33.15 7.64
CA ILE A 252 -9.80 32.96 8.62
C ILE A 252 -10.32 33.39 9.99
N THR A 253 -10.94 32.44 10.68
CA THR A 253 -11.29 32.58 12.10
C THR A 253 -10.04 32.46 12.97
N THR A 254 -10.13 32.79 14.26
CA THR A 254 -9.01 32.63 15.21
C THR A 254 -8.51 31.18 15.28
N GLN A 255 -9.36 30.18 14.98
CA GLN A 255 -8.97 28.77 15.00
C GLN A 255 -7.94 28.41 13.95
N VAL A 256 -7.99 29.06 12.79
CA VAL A 256 -7.12 28.73 11.65
C VAL A 256 -5.65 28.93 11.99
N PRO A 257 -5.17 30.12 12.39
CA PRO A 257 -3.78 30.29 12.76
C PRO A 257 -3.43 29.53 14.05
N ILE A 258 -4.36 29.29 14.98
CA ILE A 258 -4.08 28.45 16.16
C ILE A 258 -3.78 27.00 15.76
N ALA A 259 -4.56 26.42 14.85
CA ALA A 259 -4.29 25.08 14.34
C ALA A 259 -2.92 24.99 13.64
N GLY A 260 -2.48 26.07 12.99
CA GLY A 260 -1.13 26.16 12.42
C GLY A 260 -0.04 26.27 13.48
N LEU A 261 -0.28 27.02 14.56
CA LEU A 261 0.64 27.12 15.71
C LEU A 261 0.83 25.74 16.36
N ASP A 262 -0.27 25.01 16.58
CA ASP A 262 -0.25 23.65 17.15
C ASP A 262 0.57 22.64 16.34
N VAL A 263 0.74 22.89 15.02
CA VAL A 263 1.63 22.08 14.17
C VAL A 263 3.08 22.39 14.47
N LEU A 264 3.45 23.66 14.53
CA LEU A 264 4.82 24.08 14.82
C LEU A 264 5.26 23.68 16.23
N ASP A 265 4.38 23.82 17.22
CA ASP A 265 4.68 23.48 18.63
C ASP A 265 4.92 21.99 18.86
N ARG A 266 4.42 21.13 17.98
CA ARG A 266 4.58 19.66 18.07
C ARG A 266 5.41 19.10 16.92
N TRP A 267 6.20 19.93 16.28
CA TRP A 267 7.05 19.53 15.16
C TRP A 267 8.18 18.60 15.64
N PRO A 268 8.57 17.56 14.87
CA PRO A 268 8.00 17.10 13.60
C PRO A 268 6.83 16.10 13.77
N ALA A 269 6.47 15.72 15.00
CA ALA A 269 5.45 14.69 15.25
C ALA A 269 4.07 15.02 14.65
N SER A 270 3.67 16.30 14.70
CA SER A 270 2.46 16.80 14.06
C SER A 270 2.40 16.52 12.56
N LEU A 271 3.53 16.54 11.84
CA LEU A 271 3.57 16.23 10.40
C LEU A 271 3.19 14.78 10.13
N THR A 272 3.67 13.84 10.94
CA THR A 272 3.30 12.42 10.87
C THR A 272 1.80 12.23 11.08
N GLU A 273 1.23 12.88 12.09
CA GLU A 273 -0.22 12.82 12.36
C GLU A 273 -1.04 13.36 11.19
N ILE A 274 -0.58 14.44 10.55
CA ILE A 274 -1.26 15.01 9.40
C ILE A 274 -1.16 14.05 8.21
N VAL A 275 0.03 13.53 7.90
CA VAL A 275 0.24 12.57 6.80
C VAL A 275 -0.64 11.33 6.99
N ASP A 276 -0.72 10.77 8.20
CA ASP A 276 -1.60 9.64 8.49
C ASP A 276 -3.08 10.03 8.29
N ARG A 277 -3.50 11.19 8.81
CA ARG A 277 -4.87 11.69 8.64
C ARG A 277 -5.26 11.89 7.17
N VAL A 278 -4.38 12.49 6.36
CA VAL A 278 -4.63 12.68 4.91
C VAL A 278 -4.72 11.32 4.22
N ALA A 279 -3.81 10.41 4.53
CA ALA A 279 -3.83 9.06 3.97
C ALA A 279 -5.08 8.25 4.39
N MET A 280 -5.72 8.60 5.51
CA MET A 280 -7.00 8.04 5.94
C MET A 280 -8.21 8.70 5.27
N SER A 281 -8.14 9.98 4.89
CA SER A 281 -9.30 10.73 4.37
C SER A 281 -9.45 10.67 2.84
N THR A 282 -8.38 10.38 2.09
CA THR A 282 -8.44 10.26 0.64
C THR A 282 -9.18 8.99 0.22
N ASN A 283 -10.46 9.14 -0.15
CA ASN A 283 -11.31 8.08 -0.71
C ASN A 283 -10.82 7.53 -2.05
N ASP A 284 -9.95 8.26 -2.78
CA ASP A 284 -9.25 7.77 -3.98
C ASP A 284 -8.10 6.87 -3.58
N ALA A 285 -8.49 5.74 -3.02
CA ALA A 285 -7.69 5.04 -2.06
C ALA A 285 -6.58 4.19 -2.73
N GLY A 286 -6.24 4.45 -4.00
CA GLY A 286 -5.17 3.78 -4.74
C GLY A 286 -4.09 4.69 -5.32
N SER A 287 -4.18 6.00 -5.12
CA SER A 287 -3.08 6.86 -5.57
C SER A 287 -1.88 6.75 -4.63
N THR A 288 -0.71 6.51 -5.23
CA THR A 288 0.61 6.61 -4.60
C THR A 288 1.33 7.89 -5.00
N ALA A 289 0.63 8.79 -5.68
CA ALA A 289 1.18 10.09 -6.01
C ALA A 289 1.26 10.92 -4.73
N LEU A 290 2.44 11.51 -4.50
CA LEU A 290 2.71 12.37 -3.35
C LEU A 290 1.64 13.47 -3.17
N ALA A 291 1.13 14.01 -4.28
CA ALA A 291 0.11 15.05 -4.27
C ALA A 291 -1.17 14.61 -3.56
N ASP A 292 -1.61 13.38 -3.81
CA ASP A 292 -2.83 12.84 -3.23
C ASP A 292 -2.59 12.51 -1.75
N CYS A 293 -1.42 11.98 -1.39
CA CYS A 293 -1.08 11.66 -0.01
C CYS A 293 -0.86 12.88 0.90
N LEU A 294 -0.57 14.06 0.32
CA LEU A 294 -0.38 15.31 1.06
C LEU A 294 -1.60 16.24 0.98
N GLY A 295 -2.49 16.04 0.01
CA GLY A 295 -3.64 16.92 -0.20
C GLY A 295 -3.21 18.40 -0.31
N PRO A 296 -3.84 19.33 0.45
CA PRO A 296 -3.47 20.75 0.46
C PRO A 296 -2.02 21.05 0.88
N LEU A 297 -1.35 20.14 1.61
CA LEU A 297 0.07 20.32 1.98
C LEU A 297 1.01 20.18 0.78
N ASN A 298 0.59 19.50 -0.28
CA ASN A 298 1.39 19.30 -1.48
C ASN A 298 1.85 20.64 -2.11
N LYS A 299 1.11 21.73 -1.89
CA LYS A 299 1.48 23.07 -2.40
C LYS A 299 2.85 23.53 -1.90
N PHE A 300 3.24 23.16 -0.68
CA PHE A 300 4.53 23.54 -0.09
C PHE A 300 5.71 22.80 -0.73
N ILE A 301 5.42 21.63 -1.29
CA ILE A 301 6.39 20.76 -1.92
C ILE A 301 6.50 21.04 -3.43
N GLN A 302 5.38 21.20 -4.12
CA GLN A 302 5.38 21.41 -5.58
C GLN A 302 5.72 22.84 -5.96
N ARG A 303 5.17 23.82 -5.25
CA ARG A 303 5.54 25.21 -5.44
C ARG A 303 6.79 25.41 -4.59
N HIS A 304 7.95 25.09 -5.14
CA HIS A 304 9.20 25.72 -4.70
C HIS A 304 9.04 27.23 -4.87
N ARG A 305 8.34 27.88 -3.93
CA ARG A 305 8.36 29.32 -3.78
C ARG A 305 9.78 29.59 -3.32
N SER A 306 10.62 30.01 -4.26
CA SER A 306 12.03 30.29 -4.03
C SER A 306 12.17 31.13 -2.76
N GLY A 307 12.74 30.55 -1.70
CA GLY A 307 13.03 31.23 -0.45
C GLY A 307 12.00 31.13 0.67
N PHE A 308 10.94 30.32 0.58
CA PHE A 308 10.04 30.09 1.74
C PHE A 308 10.54 28.93 2.63
N PRO A 309 11.03 29.18 3.86
CA PRO A 309 11.71 28.17 4.68
C PRO A 309 10.87 26.95 5.07
N LEU A 310 9.53 27.09 5.10
CA LEU A 310 8.63 25.97 5.41
C LEU A 310 8.72 24.84 4.38
N ALA A 311 8.96 25.15 3.11
CA ALA A 311 9.13 24.10 2.10
C ALA A 311 10.34 23.21 2.42
N ASP A 312 11.45 23.82 2.85
CA ASP A 312 12.69 23.13 3.18
C ASP A 312 12.56 22.33 4.48
N ALA A 313 11.94 22.91 5.53
CA ALA A 313 11.67 22.19 6.77
C ALA A 313 10.71 21.01 6.56
N MET A 314 9.65 21.20 5.77
CA MET A 314 8.76 20.10 5.40
C MET A 314 9.51 19.01 4.64
N ALA A 315 10.30 19.38 3.62
CA ALA A 315 11.10 18.43 2.85
C ALA A 315 12.02 17.58 3.74
N ALA A 316 12.71 18.20 4.70
CA ALA A 316 13.62 17.51 5.62
C ALA A 316 12.91 16.41 6.45
N GLU A 317 11.67 16.65 6.87
CA GLU A 317 10.92 15.74 7.76
C GLU A 317 9.96 14.81 7.03
N LEU A 318 9.62 15.11 5.77
CA LEU A 318 8.54 14.45 5.05
C LEU A 318 8.76 12.94 4.91
N ALA A 319 10.00 12.54 4.58
CA ALA A 319 10.35 11.14 4.42
C ALA A 319 10.22 10.36 5.75
N SER A 320 10.60 10.98 6.86
CA SER A 320 10.41 10.41 8.20
C SER A 320 8.92 10.27 8.53
N ALA A 321 8.14 11.32 8.27
CA ALA A 321 6.70 11.35 8.52
C ALA A 321 5.93 10.27 7.73
N PHE A 322 6.23 10.10 6.43
CA PHE A 322 5.60 9.07 5.61
C PHE A 322 5.89 7.65 6.11
N ARG A 323 7.13 7.41 6.55
CA ARG A 323 7.56 6.12 7.09
C ARG A 323 6.91 5.84 8.44
N ALA A 324 6.93 6.80 9.36
CA ALA A 324 6.28 6.69 10.66
C ALA A 324 4.76 6.47 10.52
N ALA A 325 4.11 7.16 9.58
CA ALA A 325 2.69 6.98 9.26
C ALA A 325 2.40 5.70 8.46
N ARG A 326 3.43 4.98 8.00
CA ARG A 326 3.32 3.78 7.16
C ARG A 326 2.45 3.99 5.92
N VAL A 327 2.58 5.17 5.32
CA VAL A 327 1.79 5.56 4.13
C VAL A 327 2.60 5.19 2.88
N PRO A 328 2.05 4.33 2.00
CA PRO A 328 2.77 3.86 0.82
C PRO A 328 2.83 4.95 -0.26
N VAL A 329 3.93 5.69 -0.27
CA VAL A 329 4.26 6.64 -1.34
C VAL A 329 5.31 6.00 -2.25
N LYS A 330 5.28 6.33 -3.55
CA LYS A 330 6.36 5.90 -4.46
C LYS A 330 7.71 6.36 -3.92
N SER A 331 8.63 5.42 -3.71
CA SER A 331 10.01 5.68 -3.25
C SER A 331 10.68 6.78 -4.06
N THR A 332 10.50 6.80 -5.39
CA THR A 332 11.04 7.83 -6.29
C THR A 332 10.53 9.25 -6.00
N ALA A 333 9.31 9.39 -5.45
CA ALA A 333 8.81 10.69 -5.02
C ALA A 333 9.50 11.14 -3.72
N LEU A 334 9.76 10.21 -2.79
CA LEU A 334 10.44 10.49 -1.53
C LEU A 334 11.95 10.72 -1.69
N THR A 335 12.58 10.08 -2.68
CA THR A 335 14.03 10.23 -2.97
C THR A 335 14.43 11.67 -3.32
N ARG A 336 13.46 12.53 -3.67
CA ARG A 336 13.69 13.97 -3.87
C ARG A 336 13.94 14.74 -2.58
N PHE A 337 13.49 14.20 -1.45
CA PHE A 337 13.51 14.89 -0.15
C PHE A 337 14.54 14.29 0.81
N ALA A 338 14.76 12.99 0.75
CA ALA A 338 15.80 12.32 1.51
C ALA A 338 16.30 11.08 0.74
N PRO A 339 17.60 10.71 0.87
CA PRO A 339 18.05 9.41 0.40
C PRO A 339 17.24 8.31 1.12
N PRO A 340 16.82 7.26 0.41
CA PRO A 340 16.05 6.19 1.01
C PRO A 340 16.93 5.47 2.04
N GLU A 341 16.60 5.54 3.32
CA GLU A 341 17.08 4.52 4.25
C GLU A 341 16.31 3.23 3.93
N ASP A 342 17.04 2.11 3.80
CA ASP A 342 16.45 0.81 3.47
C ASP A 342 15.66 0.29 4.68
N ASP A 343 14.40 0.70 4.79
CA ASP A 343 13.47 0.22 5.82
C ASP A 343 12.98 -1.22 5.56
N GLY A 344 13.51 -1.86 4.51
CA GLY A 344 13.18 -3.22 4.14
C GLY A 344 11.80 -3.37 3.52
N LEU A 345 11.03 -2.30 3.28
CA LEU A 345 9.72 -2.37 2.64
C LEU A 345 9.81 -1.99 1.16
N ILE A 346 9.09 -2.72 0.31
CA ILE A 346 8.99 -2.42 -1.12
C ILE A 346 7.55 -2.45 -1.61
N SER A 347 7.23 -1.59 -2.58
CA SER A 347 5.93 -1.59 -3.24
C SER A 347 5.74 -2.82 -4.15
N GLU A 348 4.48 -3.14 -4.48
CA GLU A 348 4.16 -4.20 -5.46
C GLU A 348 4.92 -4.02 -6.77
N LYS A 349 5.04 -2.79 -7.28
CA LYS A 349 5.77 -2.52 -8.52
C LYS A 349 7.26 -2.84 -8.39
N GLU A 350 7.91 -2.36 -7.32
CA GLU A 350 9.31 -2.65 -7.06
C GLU A 350 9.54 -4.14 -6.83
N ALA A 351 8.60 -4.84 -6.18
CA ALA A 351 8.65 -6.30 -6.01
C ALA A 351 8.61 -7.04 -7.35
N LEU A 352 7.74 -6.63 -8.28
CA LEU A 352 7.67 -7.21 -9.63
C LEU A 352 8.99 -7.01 -10.39
N GLU A 353 9.56 -5.81 -10.32
CA GLU A 353 10.81 -5.45 -11.01
C GLU A 353 12.04 -6.12 -10.37
N SER A 354 12.16 -6.09 -9.04
CA SER A 354 13.34 -6.57 -8.31
C SER A 354 13.41 -8.08 -8.26
N PHE A 355 12.26 -8.76 -8.15
CA PHE A 355 12.21 -10.20 -7.97
C PHE A 355 11.81 -10.98 -9.22
N ASP A 356 11.47 -10.31 -10.33
CA ASP A 356 11.01 -10.96 -11.57
C ASP A 356 9.93 -12.02 -11.29
N VAL A 357 8.87 -11.59 -10.61
CA VAL A 357 7.70 -12.40 -10.29
C VAL A 357 6.45 -11.81 -10.92
N TYR A 358 5.51 -12.67 -11.32
CA TYR A 358 4.25 -12.22 -11.89
C TYR A 358 3.30 -11.70 -10.82
N GLN A 359 2.52 -10.67 -11.16
CA GLN A 359 1.50 -10.08 -10.28
C GLN A 359 0.48 -11.11 -9.77
N THR A 360 0.13 -12.09 -10.59
CA THR A 360 -0.79 -13.17 -10.19
C THR A 360 -0.26 -14.02 -9.03
N LYS A 361 1.07 -14.14 -8.89
CA LYS A 361 1.71 -14.84 -7.75
C LYS A 361 1.67 -13.97 -6.50
N LEU A 362 2.05 -12.69 -6.60
CA LEU A 362 2.00 -11.76 -5.47
C LEU A 362 0.59 -11.59 -4.90
N ARG A 363 -0.44 -11.55 -5.76
CA ARG A 363 -1.85 -11.48 -5.33
C ARG A 363 -2.31 -12.68 -4.50
N ARG A 364 -1.61 -13.81 -4.54
CA ARG A 364 -1.98 -14.97 -3.71
C ARG A 364 -1.56 -14.80 -2.24
N LEU A 365 -0.62 -13.91 -1.96
CA LEU A 365 -0.21 -13.53 -0.61
C LEU A 365 -1.29 -12.68 0.10
N ASP A 366 -2.20 -12.07 -0.67
CA ASP A 366 -3.22 -11.16 -0.16
C ASP A 366 -4.07 -11.78 0.95
N GLY A 367 -3.90 -11.25 2.17
CA GLY A 367 -4.67 -11.65 3.35
C GLY A 367 -4.35 -13.04 3.89
N ARG A 368 -3.25 -13.66 3.45
CA ARG A 368 -2.84 -15.02 3.85
C ARG A 368 -1.37 -15.13 4.25
N SER A 369 -0.60 -14.05 4.13
CA SER A 369 0.85 -14.02 4.29
C SER A 369 1.29 -12.88 5.20
N ASP A 370 2.27 -13.16 6.06
CA ASP A 370 2.93 -12.17 6.91
C ASP A 370 3.96 -11.32 6.15
N THR A 371 4.40 -11.76 4.96
CA THR A 371 5.25 -10.97 4.06
C THR A 371 4.55 -9.71 3.54
N LEU A 372 3.21 -9.70 3.55
CA LEU A 372 2.40 -8.53 3.24
C LEU A 372 2.19 -7.67 4.50
N VAL A 373 3.02 -6.65 4.68
CA VAL A 373 3.05 -5.83 5.90
C VAL A 373 1.86 -4.87 5.98
N ILE A 374 1.41 -4.33 4.84
CA ILE A 374 0.31 -3.35 4.81
C ILE A 374 -0.76 -3.76 3.81
N ARG A 375 -1.98 -3.94 4.34
CA ARG A 375 -3.21 -4.14 3.57
C ARG A 375 -4.12 -2.93 3.78
N ARG A 376 -4.19 -2.04 2.79
CA ARG A 376 -5.31 -1.10 2.67
C ARG A 376 -6.05 -1.46 1.37
N ALA A 377 -7.39 -1.55 1.42
CA ALA A 377 -8.27 -2.22 0.44
C ALA A 377 -8.15 -1.75 -1.02
N SER A 378 -7.36 -0.71 -1.24
CA SER A 378 -7.29 0.10 -2.42
C SER A 378 -5.87 0.59 -2.71
N VAL A 379 -4.94 0.49 -1.73
CA VAL A 379 -3.61 1.09 -1.83
C VAL A 379 -2.60 0.09 -2.38
N SER A 380 -1.51 0.60 -2.96
CA SER A 380 -0.36 -0.21 -3.33
C SER A 380 0.15 -1.00 -2.13
N LYS A 381 0.28 -2.32 -2.31
CA LYS A 381 0.72 -3.25 -1.28
C LYS A 381 2.20 -3.03 -0.99
N LEU A 382 2.56 -3.05 0.30
CA LEU A 382 3.95 -3.08 0.74
C LEU A 382 4.31 -4.47 1.22
N TYR A 383 5.45 -4.95 0.75
CA TYR A 383 6.03 -6.24 1.08
C TYR A 383 7.30 -6.02 1.89
N ASP A 384 7.52 -6.86 2.90
CA ASP A 384 8.84 -7.00 3.49
C ASP A 384 9.78 -7.62 2.43
N ARG A 385 10.81 -6.87 2.04
CA ARG A 385 11.77 -7.21 0.99
C ARG A 385 12.51 -8.51 1.33
N ALA A 386 12.95 -8.69 2.57
CA ALA A 386 13.72 -9.84 2.98
C ALA A 386 12.85 -11.10 3.02
N ALA A 387 11.65 -11.00 3.61
CA ALA A 387 10.69 -12.09 3.64
C ALA A 387 10.21 -12.47 2.23
N LEU A 388 9.95 -11.49 1.36
CA LEU A 388 9.57 -11.75 -0.02
C LEU A 388 10.73 -12.37 -0.82
N ALA A 389 11.96 -11.89 -0.65
CA ALA A 389 13.13 -12.50 -1.28
C ALA A 389 13.26 -13.98 -0.92
N ASN A 390 13.10 -14.31 0.37
CA ASN A 390 13.12 -15.69 0.85
C ASN A 390 12.01 -16.55 0.24
N ALA A 391 10.78 -16.03 0.18
CA ALA A 391 9.64 -16.72 -0.44
C ALA A 391 9.84 -16.96 -1.94
N VAL A 392 10.37 -15.97 -2.67
CA VAL A 392 10.65 -16.08 -4.11
C VAL A 392 11.77 -17.08 -4.35
N GLN A 393 12.83 -17.07 -3.55
CA GLN A 393 13.93 -18.03 -3.67
C GLN A 393 13.47 -19.46 -3.36
N ALA A 394 12.66 -19.65 -2.32
CA ALA A 394 12.02 -20.92 -2.00
C ALA A 394 11.15 -21.43 -3.17
N LEU A 395 10.36 -20.54 -3.79
CA LEU A 395 9.55 -20.88 -4.95
C LEU A 395 10.39 -21.29 -6.17
N ARG A 396 11.47 -20.55 -6.48
CA ARG A 396 12.35 -20.83 -7.62
C ARG A 396 13.16 -22.11 -7.47
N SER A 397 13.51 -22.46 -6.23
CA SER A 397 14.26 -23.67 -5.89
C SER A 397 13.38 -24.90 -5.69
N SER A 398 12.09 -24.82 -6.05
CA SER A 398 11.12 -25.90 -5.90
C SER A 398 10.40 -26.20 -7.21
N VAL A 399 9.84 -27.41 -7.31
CA VAL A 399 9.10 -27.91 -8.48
C VAL A 399 7.73 -28.41 -8.03
N ALA A 400 6.73 -28.30 -8.90
CA ALA A 400 5.39 -28.83 -8.63
C ALA A 400 5.44 -30.37 -8.55
N PRO A 401 4.80 -31.00 -7.54
CA PRO A 401 4.86 -32.45 -7.35
C PRO A 401 4.48 -33.25 -8.59
N ALA A 402 3.44 -32.84 -9.32
CA ALA A 402 2.99 -33.54 -10.53
C ALA A 402 4.09 -33.69 -11.59
N GLU A 403 4.95 -32.69 -11.76
CA GLU A 403 6.07 -32.73 -12.71
C GLU A 403 7.16 -33.71 -12.23
N VAL A 404 7.53 -33.61 -10.95
CA VAL A 404 8.52 -34.49 -10.30
C VAL A 404 8.08 -35.94 -10.37
N LEU A 405 6.87 -36.23 -9.93
CA LEU A 405 6.34 -37.60 -9.84
C LEU A 405 6.13 -38.21 -11.23
N THR A 406 5.75 -37.41 -12.23
CA THR A 406 5.69 -37.89 -13.63
C THR A 406 7.07 -38.30 -14.14
N ASN A 407 8.10 -37.48 -13.91
CA ASN A 407 9.47 -37.76 -14.36
C ASN A 407 10.09 -38.96 -13.63
N LEU A 408 9.80 -39.11 -12.33
CA LEU A 408 10.25 -40.25 -11.53
C LEU A 408 9.40 -41.52 -11.79
N GLY A 409 8.23 -41.37 -12.41
CA GLY A 409 7.25 -42.44 -12.63
C GLY A 409 6.49 -42.85 -11.36
N LEU A 410 6.51 -42.02 -10.33
CA LEU A 410 5.91 -42.29 -9.03
C LEU A 410 4.41 -41.91 -9.01
N PRO A 411 3.58 -42.65 -8.24
CA PRO A 411 2.19 -42.26 -7.98
C PRO A 411 2.09 -40.95 -7.17
N GLU A 412 1.03 -40.15 -7.37
CA GLU A 412 0.87 -38.88 -6.62
C GLU A 412 0.75 -39.10 -5.10
N PHE A 413 0.13 -40.21 -4.69
CA PHE A 413 -0.13 -40.52 -3.29
C PHE A 413 1.12 -40.87 -2.46
N VAL A 414 2.28 -41.12 -3.09
CA VAL A 414 3.50 -41.50 -2.35
C VAL A 414 4.27 -40.29 -1.81
N LEU A 415 3.88 -39.08 -2.20
CA LEU A 415 4.68 -37.88 -1.97
C LEU A 415 5.02 -37.65 -0.49
N GLU A 416 4.03 -37.74 0.40
CA GLU A 416 4.23 -37.52 1.84
C GLU A 416 5.11 -38.60 2.48
N ALA A 417 4.95 -39.86 2.08
CA ALA A 417 5.80 -40.95 2.56
C ALA A 417 7.25 -40.77 2.08
N PHE A 418 7.46 -40.31 0.84
CA PHE A 418 8.79 -40.00 0.33
C PHE A 418 9.46 -38.85 1.10
N ASP A 419 8.70 -37.87 1.57
CA ASP A 419 9.19 -36.82 2.46
C ASP A 419 9.59 -37.36 3.84
N GLN A 420 8.74 -38.18 4.45
CA GLN A 420 9.00 -38.82 5.75
C GLN A 420 10.26 -39.71 5.72
N HIS A 421 10.48 -40.43 4.63
CA HIS A 421 11.68 -41.25 4.40
C HIS A 421 12.88 -40.46 3.87
N ARG A 422 12.79 -39.12 3.77
CA ARG A 422 13.87 -38.24 3.28
C ARG A 422 14.38 -38.62 1.89
N LEU A 423 13.52 -39.19 1.07
CA LEU A 423 13.78 -39.47 -0.34
C LEU A 423 13.50 -38.23 -1.19
N LEU A 424 12.46 -37.49 -0.82
CA LEU A 424 12.18 -36.14 -1.31
C LEU A 424 12.07 -35.20 -0.09
N GLU A 425 12.09 -33.89 -0.31
CA GLU A 425 11.91 -32.89 0.74
C GLU A 425 10.85 -31.89 0.27
N LEU A 426 9.77 -31.74 1.04
CA LEU A 426 8.70 -30.77 0.76
C LEU A 426 9.11 -29.37 1.21
N GLN A 427 8.76 -28.37 0.40
CA GLN A 427 9.00 -26.97 0.72
C GLN A 427 8.09 -26.52 1.87
N THR A 428 8.68 -25.99 2.93
CA THR A 428 7.97 -25.54 4.14
C THR A 428 7.65 -24.05 4.15
N ASN A 429 8.21 -23.27 3.23
CA ASN A 429 7.90 -21.84 3.11
C ASN A 429 6.43 -21.63 2.66
N ALA A 430 5.57 -21.20 3.60
CA ALA A 430 4.15 -21.00 3.37
C ALA A 430 3.85 -20.01 2.23
N ASP A 431 4.65 -18.96 2.09
CA ASP A 431 4.45 -17.94 1.05
C ASP A 431 4.81 -18.47 -0.34
N ALA A 432 5.85 -19.31 -0.46
CA ALA A 432 6.15 -20.01 -1.70
C ALA A 432 5.01 -20.94 -2.11
N LEU A 433 4.41 -21.67 -1.16
CA LEU A 433 3.23 -22.51 -1.39
C LEU A 433 2.04 -21.65 -1.87
N LEU A 434 1.71 -20.57 -1.16
CA LEU A 434 0.66 -19.63 -1.55
C LEU A 434 0.91 -19.05 -2.95
N MET A 435 2.12 -18.61 -3.26
CA MET A 435 2.49 -18.04 -4.56
C MET A 435 2.39 -19.07 -5.68
N SER A 436 2.79 -20.32 -5.46
CA SER A 436 2.66 -21.40 -6.46
C SER A 436 1.21 -21.81 -6.69
N GLY A 437 0.36 -21.67 -5.67
CA GLY A 437 -1.02 -22.13 -5.67
C GLY A 437 -1.15 -23.66 -5.69
N ALA A 438 -0.05 -24.37 -5.42
CA ALA A 438 -0.03 -25.80 -5.20
C ALA A 438 -0.15 -26.10 -3.71
N ASP A 439 -0.73 -27.26 -3.38
CA ASP A 439 -0.85 -27.74 -2.00
C ASP A 439 0.54 -28.14 -1.45
N HIS A 440 1.44 -28.62 -2.33
CA HIS A 440 2.82 -28.95 -2.00
C HIS A 440 3.78 -28.50 -3.10
N LEU A 441 5.05 -28.37 -2.73
CA LEU A 441 6.19 -28.13 -3.61
C LEU A 441 7.33 -29.04 -3.15
N VAL A 442 8.13 -29.55 -4.08
CA VAL A 442 9.30 -30.40 -3.78
C VAL A 442 10.58 -29.62 -4.08
N THR A 443 11.57 -29.68 -3.20
CA THR A 443 12.82 -28.95 -3.43
C THR A 443 13.62 -29.57 -4.59
N GLN A 444 14.20 -28.74 -5.46
CA GLN A 444 15.09 -29.21 -6.53
C GLN A 444 16.33 -29.92 -6.00
N LYS A 445 16.75 -29.57 -4.78
CA LYS A 445 17.89 -30.19 -4.10
C LYS A 445 17.61 -31.67 -3.79
N SER A 446 16.45 -31.98 -3.19
CA SER A 446 16.11 -33.37 -2.86
C SER A 446 15.89 -34.22 -4.10
N ILE A 447 15.31 -33.65 -5.17
CA ILE A 447 15.12 -34.35 -6.45
C ILE A 447 16.47 -34.75 -7.04
N ARG A 448 17.42 -33.80 -7.14
CA ARG A 448 18.77 -34.09 -7.66
C ARG A 448 19.48 -35.14 -6.81
N ALA A 449 19.43 -35.01 -5.49
CA ALA A 449 20.02 -35.98 -4.58
C ALA A 449 19.44 -37.39 -4.77
N LEU A 450 18.13 -37.52 -4.97
CA LEU A 450 17.50 -38.81 -5.25
C LEU A 450 17.95 -39.38 -6.60
N VAL A 451 17.93 -38.56 -7.66
CA VAL A 451 18.37 -38.97 -9.00
C VAL A 451 19.84 -39.38 -9.02
N GLU A 452 20.72 -38.64 -8.32
CA GLU A 452 22.14 -38.99 -8.17
C GLU A 452 22.33 -40.30 -7.42
N ARG A 453 21.59 -40.52 -6.31
CA ARG A 453 21.63 -41.79 -5.56
C ARG A 453 21.20 -42.97 -6.42
N VAL A 454 20.13 -42.81 -7.20
CA VAL A 454 19.66 -43.85 -8.14
C VAL A 454 20.66 -44.06 -9.28
N GLY A 455 21.25 -42.99 -9.81
CA GLY A 455 22.27 -43.03 -10.86
C GLY A 455 23.59 -43.69 -10.44
N ALA A 456 23.89 -43.68 -9.14
CA ALA A 456 25.07 -44.34 -8.58
C ALA A 456 24.94 -45.87 -8.46
N LEU A 457 23.73 -46.42 -8.65
CA LEU A 457 23.51 -47.87 -8.63
C LEU A 457 24.20 -48.52 -9.83
N ARG A 458 25.06 -49.50 -9.56
CA ARG A 458 25.80 -50.25 -10.58
C ARG A 458 24.95 -51.37 -11.13
N LEU A 459 25.12 -51.72 -12.40
CA LEU A 459 24.46 -52.88 -13.02
C LEU A 459 25.02 -54.19 -12.41
N PRO A 460 24.23 -54.98 -11.66
CA PRO A 460 24.63 -56.32 -11.26
C PRO A 460 24.61 -57.23 -12.50
N ALA A 461 25.56 -58.15 -12.56
CA ALA A 461 25.53 -59.27 -13.51
C ALA A 461 24.62 -60.37 -12.94
N GLY A 462 23.31 -60.23 -13.09
CA GLY A 462 22.34 -61.20 -12.60
C GLY A 462 21.10 -61.31 -13.49
N ASP A 463 20.81 -62.54 -13.93
CA ASP A 463 19.51 -62.88 -14.51
C ASP A 463 18.46 -62.88 -13.38
N GLY A 464 17.38 -62.12 -13.52
CA GLY A 464 16.26 -62.12 -12.57
C GLY A 464 15.80 -60.76 -12.03
N LEU A 465 16.51 -59.66 -12.35
CA LEU A 465 16.06 -58.33 -11.96
C LEU A 465 14.82 -57.90 -12.77
N GLN A 466 13.87 -57.25 -12.11
CA GLN A 466 12.67 -56.69 -12.73
C GLN A 466 12.56 -55.18 -12.46
N PRO A 467 11.89 -54.41 -13.33
CA PRO A 467 11.60 -53.01 -13.04
C PRO A 467 10.85 -52.86 -11.71
N MET A 468 11.27 -51.92 -10.87
CA MET A 468 10.67 -51.62 -9.58
C MET A 468 9.17 -51.32 -9.73
N SER A 469 8.77 -50.62 -10.79
CA SER A 469 7.35 -50.38 -11.10
C SER A 469 6.54 -51.66 -11.28
N SER A 470 7.16 -52.74 -11.77
CA SER A 470 6.52 -54.05 -11.94
C SER A 470 6.46 -54.82 -10.62
N VAL A 471 7.51 -54.73 -9.80
CA VAL A 471 7.58 -55.33 -8.46
C VAL A 471 6.58 -54.68 -7.50
N LEU A 472 6.38 -53.36 -7.60
CA LEU A 472 5.43 -52.60 -6.78
C LEU A 472 4.00 -52.61 -7.32
N ARG A 473 3.71 -53.40 -8.37
CA ARG A 473 2.32 -53.58 -8.81
C ARG A 473 1.50 -54.15 -7.66
N HIS A 474 0.29 -53.64 -7.54
CA HIS A 474 -0.71 -54.02 -6.55
C HIS A 474 -0.33 -53.65 -5.11
N ILE A 475 0.67 -52.80 -4.95
CA ILE A 475 1.03 -52.19 -3.68
C ILE A 475 0.44 -50.79 -3.64
N PHE A 476 -0.55 -50.60 -2.76
CA PHE A 476 -1.31 -49.35 -2.65
C PHE A 476 -0.86 -48.47 -1.48
N SER A 477 0.09 -48.93 -0.65
CA SER A 477 0.59 -48.18 0.50
C SER A 477 1.70 -47.20 0.11
N PRO A 478 1.56 -45.90 0.40
CA PRO A 478 2.61 -44.90 0.23
C PRO A 478 3.94 -45.31 0.88
N GLU A 479 3.88 -45.83 2.10
CA GLU A 479 5.02 -46.19 2.93
C GLU A 479 5.77 -47.39 2.37
N ALA A 480 5.05 -48.36 1.79
CA ALA A 480 5.67 -49.50 1.12
C ALA A 480 6.49 -49.06 -0.10
N TRP A 481 6.01 -48.09 -0.87
CA TRP A 481 6.77 -47.52 -2.00
C TRP A 481 8.03 -46.80 -1.53
N ALA A 482 7.92 -46.00 -0.47
CA ALA A 482 9.06 -45.28 0.11
C ALA A 482 10.10 -46.25 0.68
N LEU A 483 9.67 -47.26 1.45
CA LEU A 483 10.58 -48.29 1.99
C LEU A 483 11.25 -49.09 0.88
N ALA A 484 10.52 -49.49 -0.16
CA ALA A 484 11.09 -50.23 -1.28
C ALA A 484 12.18 -49.42 -2.00
N MET A 485 11.94 -48.11 -2.20
CA MET A 485 12.93 -47.20 -2.77
C MET A 485 14.15 -47.06 -1.86
N GLU A 486 13.95 -46.88 -0.55
CA GLU A 486 15.03 -46.77 0.43
C GLU A 486 15.91 -48.03 0.45
N VAL A 487 15.28 -49.20 0.47
CA VAL A 487 15.94 -50.50 0.43
C VAL A 487 16.71 -50.68 -0.87
N ALA A 488 16.10 -50.34 -2.00
CA ALA A 488 16.77 -50.44 -3.30
C ALA A 488 18.00 -49.53 -3.41
N LEU A 489 17.96 -48.36 -2.78
CA LEU A 489 19.08 -47.44 -2.74
C LEU A 489 20.21 -47.86 -1.78
N GLY A 490 19.93 -48.74 -0.82
CA GLY A 490 20.89 -49.21 0.17
C GLY A 490 21.48 -50.59 -0.10
N ASP A 491 21.00 -51.29 -1.13
CA ASP A 491 21.29 -52.70 -1.39
C ASP A 491 21.98 -52.89 -2.76
N ASP A 492 22.96 -53.80 -2.81
CA ASP A 492 23.77 -54.08 -4.00
C ASP A 492 23.06 -54.92 -5.06
N ARG A 493 21.82 -55.39 -4.77
CA ARG A 493 20.97 -56.15 -5.70
C ARG A 493 20.01 -55.27 -6.50
N SER A 494 20.28 -53.96 -6.54
CA SER A 494 19.54 -52.99 -7.32
C SER A 494 20.42 -52.37 -8.40
N ALA A 495 19.82 -52.05 -9.55
CA ALA A 495 20.50 -51.54 -10.72
C ALA A 495 19.73 -50.41 -11.37
N LEU A 496 20.41 -49.52 -12.09
CA LEU A 496 19.73 -48.60 -13.01
C LEU A 496 19.97 -49.00 -14.46
N ARG A 497 18.90 -49.32 -15.19
CA ARG A 497 18.94 -49.54 -16.63
C ARG A 497 19.08 -48.19 -17.37
N PRO A 498 19.94 -48.06 -18.40
CA PRO A 498 19.93 -46.88 -19.26
C PRO A 498 18.63 -46.81 -20.07
N GLY A 499 18.10 -45.61 -20.32
CA GLY A 499 16.88 -45.41 -21.08
C GLY A 499 16.21 -44.06 -20.83
N GLU A 500 15.19 -43.76 -21.63
CA GLU A 500 14.38 -42.53 -21.51
C GLU A 500 13.09 -42.76 -20.69
N GLU A 501 12.83 -43.99 -20.25
CA GLU A 501 11.67 -44.30 -19.42
C GLU A 501 11.75 -43.61 -18.04
N PRO A 502 10.61 -43.45 -17.34
CA PRO A 502 10.61 -42.92 -15.99
C PRO A 502 11.55 -43.68 -15.06
N MET A 503 12.13 -42.98 -14.09
CA MET A 503 13.18 -43.53 -13.21
C MET A 503 12.80 -44.88 -12.58
N ILE A 504 11.56 -45.02 -12.10
CA ILE A 504 11.07 -46.25 -11.46
C ILE A 504 10.96 -47.46 -12.41
N ASP A 505 10.78 -47.22 -13.71
CA ASP A 505 10.73 -48.26 -14.74
C ASP A 505 12.13 -48.73 -15.16
N ARG A 506 13.14 -47.91 -14.85
CA ARG A 506 14.56 -48.18 -15.10
C ARG A 506 15.27 -48.75 -13.89
N LEU A 507 14.78 -48.48 -12.68
CA LEU A 507 15.30 -49.04 -11.45
C LEU A 507 14.95 -50.54 -11.40
N MET A 508 15.95 -51.39 -11.63
CA MET A 508 15.81 -52.83 -11.62
C MET A 508 16.13 -53.38 -10.22
N VAL A 509 15.29 -54.27 -9.70
CA VAL A 509 15.46 -54.86 -8.36
C VAL A 509 15.16 -56.35 -8.37
N GLU A 510 15.70 -57.08 -7.39
CA GLU A 510 15.35 -58.48 -7.13
C GLU A 510 13.95 -58.56 -6.48
N PRO A 511 12.93 -59.12 -7.16
CA PRO A 511 11.55 -59.08 -6.67
C PRO A 511 11.35 -59.74 -5.30
N ASP A 512 11.92 -60.94 -5.12
CA ASP A 512 11.77 -61.72 -3.89
C ASP A 512 12.34 -60.99 -2.67
N PHE A 513 13.43 -60.24 -2.86
CA PHE A 513 14.01 -59.45 -1.80
C PHE A 513 13.10 -58.29 -1.38
N ILE A 514 12.61 -57.52 -2.36
CA ILE A 514 11.70 -56.40 -2.07
C ILE A 514 10.43 -56.92 -1.40
N HIS A 515 9.80 -57.96 -1.93
CA HIS A 515 8.62 -58.57 -1.31
C HIS A 515 8.90 -59.07 0.11
N HIS A 516 10.04 -59.71 0.36
CA HIS A 516 10.43 -60.17 1.69
C HIS A 516 10.53 -59.02 2.70
N VAL A 517 11.11 -57.89 2.30
CA VAL A 517 11.17 -56.70 3.17
C VAL A 517 9.78 -56.14 3.39
N LEU A 518 8.96 -56.03 2.33
CA LEU A 518 7.61 -55.49 2.43
C LEU A 518 6.66 -56.39 3.24
N HIS A 519 6.90 -57.70 3.28
CA HIS A 519 6.09 -58.64 4.07
C HIS A 519 6.31 -58.54 5.58
N ARG A 520 7.40 -57.91 6.03
CA ARG A 520 7.71 -57.76 7.46
C ARG A 520 6.96 -56.64 8.15
N GLN A 521 6.27 -55.80 7.39
CA GLN A 521 5.54 -54.65 7.90
C GLN A 521 4.06 -54.76 7.54
N SER A 522 3.22 -54.21 8.40
CA SER A 522 1.80 -54.00 8.12
C SER A 522 1.65 -52.62 7.51
N TRP A 523 0.78 -52.52 6.51
CA TRP A 523 0.67 -51.31 5.72
C TRP A 523 -0.71 -50.69 5.87
N THR A 524 -0.73 -49.37 5.90
CA THR A 524 -1.95 -48.57 5.73
C THR A 524 -1.95 -47.99 4.33
N PHE A 525 -3.12 -47.72 3.79
CA PHE A 525 -3.21 -46.93 2.57
C PHE A 525 -4.36 -45.93 2.66
N PRO A 526 -4.21 -44.74 2.05
CA PRO A 526 -5.20 -43.69 2.15
C PRO A 526 -6.34 -43.97 1.15
N GLY A 527 -7.43 -44.56 1.65
CA GLY A 527 -8.55 -45.01 0.81
C GLY A 527 -9.20 -43.90 -0.03
N ASP A 528 -9.26 -42.67 0.50
CA ASP A 528 -9.97 -41.56 -0.13
C ASP A 528 -9.16 -40.82 -1.21
N VAL A 529 -7.89 -41.17 -1.42
CA VAL A 529 -7.06 -40.51 -2.43
C VAL A 529 -7.50 -40.91 -3.84
N GLY A 530 -7.65 -39.92 -4.72
CA GLY A 530 -8.01 -40.16 -6.12
C GLY A 530 -6.80 -40.37 -7.00
N VAL A 531 -6.84 -41.44 -7.80
CA VAL A 531 -5.84 -41.72 -8.85
C VAL A 531 -6.48 -41.65 -10.23
N SER A 532 -5.72 -41.20 -11.22
CA SER A 532 -6.19 -41.20 -12.62
C SER A 532 -6.25 -42.61 -13.19
N CYS A 533 -7.02 -42.85 -14.27
CA CYS A 533 -7.02 -44.16 -14.95
C CYS A 533 -5.63 -44.60 -15.43
N ILE A 534 -4.77 -43.65 -15.79
CA ILE A 534 -3.38 -43.93 -16.22
C ILE A 534 -2.59 -44.51 -15.06
N LEU A 535 -2.63 -43.81 -13.92
CA LEU A 535 -1.92 -44.26 -12.72
C LEU A 535 -2.51 -45.56 -12.17
N ALA A 536 -3.84 -45.65 -12.11
CA ALA A 536 -4.55 -46.85 -11.72
C ALA A 536 -4.12 -48.05 -12.58
N GLY A 537 -4.00 -47.86 -13.90
CA GLY A 537 -3.55 -48.89 -14.83
C GLY A 537 -2.16 -49.39 -14.49
N ARG A 538 -1.22 -48.47 -14.23
CA ARG A 538 0.14 -48.83 -13.77
C ARG A 538 0.12 -49.61 -12.46
N LEU A 539 -0.66 -49.15 -11.48
CA LEU A 539 -0.75 -49.82 -10.16
C LEU A 539 -1.21 -51.26 -10.27
N ILE A 540 -2.17 -51.57 -11.15
CA ILE A 540 -2.69 -52.95 -11.29
C ILE A 540 -2.15 -53.70 -12.51
N GLY A 541 -1.11 -53.17 -13.19
CA GLY A 541 -0.52 -53.78 -14.38
C GLY A 541 -1.46 -53.87 -15.59
N GLN A 542 -2.41 -52.94 -15.73
CA GLN A 542 -3.39 -52.91 -16.82
C GLN A 542 -3.26 -51.66 -17.69
N ASN A 543 -3.77 -51.76 -18.92
CA ASN A 543 -3.84 -50.64 -19.83
C ASN A 543 -4.88 -49.61 -19.35
N ASP A 544 -4.55 -48.32 -19.43
CA ASP A 544 -5.36 -47.20 -18.97
C ASP A 544 -6.68 -47.04 -19.75
N VAL A 545 -6.71 -47.45 -21.02
CA VAL A 545 -7.93 -47.52 -21.84
C VAL A 545 -8.90 -48.56 -21.28
N LEU A 546 -8.40 -49.70 -20.79
CA LEU A 546 -9.25 -50.72 -20.19
C LEU A 546 -9.91 -50.20 -18.91
N LEU A 547 -9.15 -49.52 -18.05
CA LEU A 547 -9.73 -48.92 -16.84
C LEU A 547 -10.69 -47.78 -17.15
N SER A 548 -10.40 -46.96 -18.15
CA SER A 548 -11.33 -45.93 -18.61
C SER A 548 -12.65 -46.52 -19.12
N LYS A 549 -12.60 -47.71 -19.76
CA LYS A 549 -13.80 -48.45 -20.15
C LYS A 549 -14.51 -49.09 -18.96
N ALA A 550 -13.77 -49.64 -17.99
CA ALA A 550 -14.35 -50.17 -16.75
C ALA A 550 -15.13 -49.07 -16.01
N VAL A 551 -14.58 -47.87 -15.96
CA VAL A 551 -15.25 -46.68 -15.41
C VAL A 551 -16.49 -46.30 -16.23
N ALA A 552 -16.38 -46.25 -17.55
CA ALA A 552 -17.50 -45.87 -18.42
C ALA A 552 -18.68 -46.87 -18.37
N GLU A 553 -18.40 -48.15 -18.15
CA GLU A 553 -19.40 -49.20 -18.02
C GLU A 553 -19.94 -49.37 -16.58
N GLY A 554 -19.47 -48.55 -15.62
CA GLY A 554 -19.87 -48.62 -14.22
C GLY A 554 -19.42 -49.92 -13.53
N VAL A 555 -18.27 -50.45 -13.93
CA VAL A 555 -17.61 -51.58 -13.22
C VAL A 555 -16.70 -51.07 -12.11
N LEU A 556 -16.11 -49.90 -12.32
CA LEU A 556 -15.21 -49.23 -11.38
C LEU A 556 -15.71 -47.82 -11.11
N ASP A 557 -15.94 -47.51 -9.84
CA ASP A 557 -16.46 -46.20 -9.44
C ASP A 557 -15.44 -45.09 -9.68
N SER A 558 -15.94 -43.91 -10.06
CA SER A 558 -15.10 -42.73 -10.32
C SER A 558 -15.85 -41.43 -10.09
N TRP A 559 -15.11 -40.32 -9.95
CA TRP A 559 -15.65 -38.97 -10.00
C TRP A 559 -14.85 -38.08 -10.96
N LYS A 560 -15.38 -36.89 -11.26
CA LYS A 560 -14.70 -35.91 -12.12
C LYS A 560 -13.72 -35.07 -11.31
N GLY A 561 -12.43 -35.17 -11.64
CA GLY A 561 -11.37 -34.33 -11.08
C GLY A 561 -11.28 -32.92 -11.69
N PRO A 562 -10.30 -32.10 -11.25
CA PRO A 562 -10.15 -30.70 -11.65
C PRO A 562 -10.03 -30.46 -13.16
N LYS A 563 -9.51 -31.44 -13.91
CA LYS A 563 -9.37 -31.38 -15.38
C LYS A 563 -10.47 -32.14 -16.13
N ARG A 564 -11.61 -32.43 -15.47
CA ARG A 564 -12.70 -33.30 -15.97
C ARG A 564 -12.26 -34.74 -16.30
N SER A 565 -11.06 -35.13 -15.88
CA SER A 565 -10.57 -36.51 -15.90
C SER A 565 -11.36 -37.35 -14.88
N HIS A 566 -11.56 -38.63 -15.19
CA HIS A 566 -12.05 -39.57 -14.19
C HIS A 566 -10.95 -39.85 -13.17
N MET A 567 -11.30 -39.74 -11.90
CA MET A 567 -10.49 -40.10 -10.75
C MET A 567 -11.14 -41.30 -10.06
N ILE A 568 -10.36 -42.30 -9.68
CA ILE A 568 -10.78 -43.53 -9.02
C ILE A 568 -10.25 -43.49 -7.58
N ARG A 569 -11.05 -43.87 -6.58
CA ARG A 569 -10.56 -43.85 -5.20
C ARG A 569 -9.60 -45.00 -5.04
N LEU A 570 -8.52 -44.79 -4.30
CA LEU A 570 -7.54 -45.83 -4.08
C LEU A 570 -8.17 -47.06 -3.40
N SER A 571 -9.17 -46.85 -2.52
CA SER A 571 -9.98 -47.94 -1.94
C SER A 571 -10.75 -48.73 -2.99
N ASP A 572 -11.42 -48.04 -3.91
CA ASP A 572 -12.29 -48.69 -4.90
C ASP A 572 -11.43 -49.46 -5.92
N LEU A 573 -10.25 -48.90 -6.26
CA LEU A 573 -9.27 -49.59 -7.09
C LEU A 573 -8.67 -50.82 -6.40
N PHE A 574 -8.37 -50.72 -5.10
CA PHE A 574 -7.90 -51.84 -4.30
C PHE A 574 -8.97 -52.95 -4.23
N ASP A 575 -10.21 -52.61 -3.88
CA ASP A 575 -11.33 -53.55 -3.82
C ASP A 575 -11.57 -54.21 -5.18
N PHE A 576 -11.45 -53.44 -6.26
CA PHE A 576 -11.52 -53.94 -7.63
C PHE A 576 -10.38 -54.92 -7.96
N ASP A 577 -9.13 -54.60 -7.59
CA ASP A 577 -7.98 -55.49 -7.80
C ASP A 577 -8.09 -56.79 -6.98
N GLN A 578 -8.65 -56.72 -5.77
CA GLN A 578 -8.90 -57.90 -4.93
C GLN A 578 -10.04 -58.77 -5.47
N THR A 579 -11.10 -58.15 -6.01
CA THR A 579 -12.30 -58.86 -6.46
C THR A 579 -12.12 -59.44 -7.87
N PHE A 580 -11.47 -58.70 -8.76
CA PHE A 580 -11.41 -59.04 -10.18
C PHE A 580 -9.96 -59.21 -10.67
N ALA A 581 -9.80 -60.12 -11.62
CA ALA A 581 -8.58 -60.30 -12.40
C ALA A 581 -8.90 -60.16 -13.89
N PHE A 582 -8.09 -59.42 -14.62
CA PHE A 582 -8.15 -59.41 -16.09
C PHE A 582 -7.47 -60.68 -16.64
N THR A 583 -7.90 -61.15 -17.81
CA THR A 583 -7.25 -62.30 -18.47
C THR A 583 -5.73 -62.15 -18.61
N ASN A 584 -5.21 -60.92 -18.79
CA ASN A 584 -3.77 -60.69 -18.88
C ASN A 584 -3.03 -60.94 -17.57
N ASP A 585 -3.61 -60.55 -16.43
CA ASP A 585 -3.07 -60.81 -15.09
C ASP A 585 -3.03 -62.33 -14.82
N ILE A 586 -4.08 -63.05 -15.20
CA ILE A 586 -4.13 -64.52 -15.10
C ILE A 586 -3.07 -65.17 -16.01
N ALA A 587 -2.91 -64.65 -17.23
CA ALA A 587 -1.95 -65.17 -18.19
C ALA A 587 -0.50 -65.00 -17.72
N GLU A 588 -0.18 -63.84 -17.13
CA GLU A 588 1.12 -63.55 -16.51
C GLU A 588 1.41 -64.53 -15.37
N ARG A 589 0.44 -64.75 -14.46
CA ARG A 589 0.59 -65.71 -13.35
C ARG A 589 0.75 -67.17 -13.80
N LEU A 590 0.15 -67.53 -14.93
CA LEU A 590 0.24 -68.87 -15.51
C LEU A 590 1.44 -69.07 -16.44
N GLY A 591 2.18 -68.01 -16.78
CA GLY A 591 3.23 -68.06 -17.79
C GLY A 591 2.74 -68.48 -19.18
N CYS A 592 1.53 -68.07 -19.56
CA CYS A 592 0.93 -68.43 -20.85
C CYS A 592 0.34 -67.22 -21.59
N SER A 593 -0.21 -67.43 -22.80
CA SER A 593 -0.87 -66.34 -23.53
C SER A 593 -2.26 -66.03 -22.95
N PRO A 594 -2.80 -64.80 -23.14
CA PRO A 594 -4.16 -64.47 -22.71
C PRO A 594 -5.25 -65.41 -23.27
N GLN A 595 -5.11 -65.92 -24.50
CA GLN A 595 -6.05 -66.92 -25.03
C GLN A 595 -5.90 -68.27 -24.32
N GLY A 596 -4.66 -68.65 -23.97
CA GLY A 596 -4.35 -69.82 -23.17
C GLY A 596 -4.99 -69.76 -21.79
N ALA A 597 -4.80 -68.65 -21.08
CA ALA A 597 -5.42 -68.40 -19.77
C ALA A 597 -6.95 -68.48 -19.86
N ALA A 598 -7.58 -67.79 -20.81
CA ALA A 598 -9.03 -67.83 -20.98
C ALA A 598 -9.56 -69.24 -21.32
N LYS A 599 -8.79 -70.05 -22.08
CA LYS A 599 -9.14 -71.45 -22.37
C LYS A 599 -9.02 -72.31 -21.11
N GLN A 600 -7.97 -72.14 -20.31
CA GLN A 600 -7.81 -72.84 -19.05
C GLN A 600 -8.95 -72.51 -18.07
N MET A 601 -9.38 -71.24 -18.01
CA MET A 601 -10.54 -70.83 -17.18
C MET A 601 -11.81 -71.56 -17.57
N ARG A 602 -12.12 -71.60 -18.88
CA ARG A 602 -13.31 -72.31 -19.39
C ARG A 602 -13.23 -73.81 -19.15
N ASN A 603 -12.05 -74.41 -19.29
CA ASN A 603 -11.84 -75.84 -19.00
C ASN A 603 -12.02 -76.16 -17.52
N ALA A 604 -11.72 -75.20 -16.64
CA ALA A 604 -11.96 -75.30 -15.21
C ALA A 604 -13.42 -75.00 -14.80
N GLY A 605 -14.32 -74.81 -15.77
CA GLY A 605 -15.74 -74.54 -15.53
C GLY A 605 -16.06 -73.10 -15.16
N LEU A 606 -15.09 -72.18 -15.24
CA LEU A 606 -15.30 -70.76 -14.93
C LEU A 606 -15.80 -69.99 -16.15
N GLY A 607 -16.81 -69.15 -15.92
CA GLY A 607 -17.26 -68.11 -16.86
C GLY A 607 -16.70 -66.73 -16.49
N PRO A 608 -16.54 -65.81 -17.46
CA PRO A 608 -16.16 -64.44 -17.15
C PRO A 608 -17.28 -63.77 -16.35
N SER A 609 -16.94 -63.11 -15.24
CA SER A 609 -17.90 -62.36 -14.42
C SER A 609 -18.46 -61.17 -15.18
N ARG A 610 -17.63 -60.54 -16.01
CA ARG A 610 -18.03 -59.43 -16.89
C ARG A 610 -17.07 -59.32 -18.08
N HIS A 611 -17.52 -58.65 -19.14
CA HIS A 611 -16.64 -58.19 -20.20
C HIS A 611 -16.51 -56.67 -20.10
N VAL A 612 -15.27 -56.18 -20.06
CA VAL A 612 -14.96 -54.74 -20.20
C VAL A 612 -14.23 -54.59 -21.51
N PHE A 613 -14.83 -53.87 -22.45
CA PHE A 613 -14.36 -53.84 -23.83
C PHE A 613 -14.23 -55.26 -24.42
N ARG A 614 -13.05 -55.64 -24.92
CA ARG A 614 -12.76 -56.98 -25.48
C ARG A 614 -12.11 -57.94 -24.47
N MET A 615 -11.93 -57.50 -23.23
CA MET A 615 -11.26 -58.28 -22.19
C MET A 615 -12.27 -58.88 -21.23
N ALA A 616 -12.05 -60.14 -20.85
CA ALA A 616 -12.82 -60.79 -19.80
C ALA A 616 -12.27 -60.39 -18.42
N LEU A 617 -13.19 -60.01 -17.53
CA LEU A 617 -12.96 -59.90 -16.09
C LEU A 617 -13.45 -61.18 -15.43
N TRP A 618 -12.62 -61.71 -14.55
CA TRP A 618 -12.87 -62.94 -13.81
C TRP A 618 -12.89 -62.62 -12.32
N ASN A 619 -13.75 -63.28 -11.56
CA ASN A 619 -13.69 -63.21 -10.10
C ASN A 619 -12.39 -63.87 -9.62
N ARG A 620 -11.56 -63.12 -8.90
CA ARG A 620 -10.20 -63.55 -8.54
C ARG A 620 -10.21 -64.76 -7.62
N SER A 621 -11.11 -64.83 -6.63
CA SER A 621 -11.18 -65.98 -5.72
C SER A 621 -11.57 -67.26 -6.43
N ASP A 622 -12.45 -67.18 -7.43
CA ASP A 622 -12.84 -68.34 -8.23
C ASP A 622 -11.67 -68.85 -9.08
N VAL A 623 -10.92 -67.92 -9.69
CA VAL A 623 -9.71 -68.24 -10.49
C VAL A 623 -8.64 -68.90 -9.64
N ASP A 624 -8.34 -68.32 -8.48
CA ASP A 624 -7.30 -68.82 -7.58
C ASP A 624 -7.65 -70.23 -7.08
N ALA A 625 -8.91 -70.45 -6.69
CA ALA A 625 -9.40 -71.75 -6.25
C ALA A 625 -9.36 -72.80 -7.37
N ALA A 626 -9.81 -72.45 -8.58
CA ALA A 626 -9.92 -73.40 -9.69
C ALA A 626 -8.56 -73.85 -10.26
N LEU A 627 -7.53 -73.00 -10.16
CA LEU A 627 -6.20 -73.29 -10.68
C LEU A 627 -5.19 -73.72 -9.61
N GLY A 628 -5.58 -73.71 -8.34
CA GLY A 628 -4.63 -73.91 -7.24
C GLY A 628 -3.53 -72.86 -7.19
N LEU A 629 -3.81 -71.64 -7.69
CA LEU A 629 -2.86 -70.54 -7.57
C LEU A 629 -2.84 -70.09 -6.10
N LYS A 630 -1.65 -69.82 -5.58
CA LYS A 630 -1.56 -69.15 -4.27
C LYS A 630 -2.29 -67.81 -4.39
N PRO A 631 -3.15 -67.47 -3.42
CA PRO A 631 -3.71 -66.12 -3.34
C PRO A 631 -2.57 -65.14 -3.46
N LYS A 632 -2.77 -64.10 -4.26
CA LYS A 632 -1.79 -63.03 -4.37
C LYS A 632 -1.40 -62.60 -2.95
N PRO A 633 -0.10 -62.47 -2.64
CA PRO A 633 0.34 -62.07 -1.32
C PRO A 633 -0.44 -60.83 -0.88
N GLN A 634 -1.38 -61.04 0.04
CA GLN A 634 -2.06 -59.96 0.70
C GLN A 634 -1.05 -59.44 1.71
N HIS A 635 -0.35 -58.37 1.34
CA HIS A 635 0.25 -57.51 2.35
C HIS A 635 -0.84 -57.25 3.38
N GLN A 636 -0.54 -57.42 4.67
CA GLN A 636 -1.53 -57.18 5.74
C GLN A 636 -1.88 -55.70 5.72
N ILE A 637 -2.88 -55.38 4.90
CA ILE A 637 -3.33 -54.04 4.63
C ILE A 637 -4.48 -53.81 5.60
N VAL A 638 -4.21 -53.00 6.62
CA VAL A 638 -5.25 -52.53 7.51
C VAL A 638 -5.86 -51.31 6.84
N GLN A 639 -7.07 -51.47 6.30
CA GLN A 639 -7.82 -50.34 5.76
C GLN A 639 -8.04 -49.34 6.91
N SER A 640 -7.55 -48.12 6.77
CA SER A 640 -7.89 -47.04 7.71
C SER A 640 -9.41 -46.92 7.74
N ALA A 641 -10.00 -46.88 8.94
CA ALA A 641 -11.46 -46.78 9.10
C ALA A 641 -12.01 -45.66 8.19
N ARG A 642 -12.99 -46.00 7.33
CA ARG A 642 -13.62 -45.00 6.45
C ARG A 642 -14.17 -43.88 7.34
N PRO A 643 -13.81 -42.61 7.11
CA PRO A 643 -14.49 -41.50 7.76
C PRO A 643 -15.98 -41.59 7.40
N ASP A 644 -16.84 -41.43 8.40
CA ASP A 644 -18.28 -41.65 8.28
C ASP A 644 -18.86 -40.86 7.09
N SER A 645 -19.46 -41.59 6.15
CA SER A 645 -20.00 -41.08 4.86
C SER A 645 -21.15 -40.05 4.99
N SER A 646 -21.51 -39.71 6.23
CA SER A 646 -22.51 -38.69 6.59
C SER A 646 -21.97 -37.25 6.54
N MET A 647 -20.65 -37.03 6.40
CA MET A 647 -20.11 -35.69 6.18
C MET A 647 -20.20 -35.27 4.70
N PRO A 648 -20.89 -34.17 4.37
CA PRO A 648 -20.92 -33.67 3.00
C PRO A 648 -19.50 -33.29 2.58
N LEU A 649 -19.03 -33.86 1.47
CA LEU A 649 -17.80 -33.44 0.79
C LEU A 649 -17.74 -31.91 0.80
N VAL A 650 -16.77 -31.34 1.52
CA VAL A 650 -16.54 -29.89 1.57
C VAL A 650 -16.39 -29.42 0.13
N ARG A 651 -17.43 -28.78 -0.41
CA ARG A 651 -17.38 -28.12 -1.70
C ARG A 651 -16.30 -27.05 -1.58
N ARG A 652 -15.09 -27.33 -2.12
CA ARG A 652 -14.07 -26.30 -2.41
C ARG A 652 -14.82 -25.16 -3.09
N SER A 653 -14.84 -23.99 -2.46
CA SER A 653 -15.60 -22.83 -2.92
C SER A 653 -15.16 -22.47 -4.34
N GLU A 654 -16.05 -22.72 -5.30
CA GLU A 654 -15.89 -22.21 -6.66
C GLU A 654 -16.00 -20.68 -6.61
N ASN A 655 -14.85 -20.01 -6.56
CA ASN A 655 -14.74 -18.58 -6.82
C ASN A 655 -15.06 -18.32 -8.30
N LYS A 656 -16.35 -18.16 -8.63
CA LYS A 656 -16.80 -17.59 -9.90
C LYS A 656 -16.53 -16.08 -9.90
N LEU A 657 -15.32 -15.69 -10.30
CA LEU A 657 -15.08 -14.32 -10.78
C LEU A 657 -15.53 -14.24 -12.25
N ALA A 658 -16.55 -13.42 -12.51
CA ALA A 658 -17.05 -13.13 -13.85
C ALA A 658 -15.95 -12.50 -14.72
N ARG A 659 -15.46 -13.23 -15.73
CA ARG A 659 -14.62 -12.67 -16.80
C ARG A 659 -15.53 -12.16 -17.92
N ARG A 660 -15.62 -10.84 -18.05
CA ARG A 660 -16.03 -10.18 -19.30
C ARG A 660 -14.96 -10.42 -20.35
N GLY A 661 -15.41 -10.75 -21.57
CA GLY A 661 -14.56 -11.08 -22.69
C GLY A 661 -13.71 -9.91 -23.18
N GLY A 662 -12.46 -10.23 -23.48
CA GLY A 662 -11.55 -9.42 -24.27
C GLY A 662 -10.64 -10.40 -25.02
N GLY A 663 -10.84 -10.49 -26.34
CA GLY A 663 -9.99 -11.31 -27.20
C GLY A 663 -8.58 -10.74 -27.25
N SER A 664 -7.58 -11.62 -27.33
CA SER A 664 -6.31 -11.25 -27.93
C SER A 664 -5.57 -12.46 -28.50
N ALA A 665 -4.76 -12.12 -29.48
CA ALA A 665 -4.06 -12.94 -30.45
C ALA A 665 -3.12 -13.98 -29.84
N VAL A 666 -3.03 -15.10 -30.55
CA VAL A 666 -2.04 -16.15 -30.40
C VAL A 666 -0.66 -15.56 -30.74
N LEU A 667 0.24 -15.54 -29.76
CA LEU A 667 1.67 -15.43 -29.98
C LEU A 667 2.32 -16.72 -29.46
N ASP A 668 2.90 -17.42 -30.42
CA ASP A 668 3.67 -18.64 -30.32
C ASP A 668 5.05 -18.34 -29.71
N ARG A 669 5.42 -19.02 -28.63
CA ARG A 669 6.82 -19.10 -28.14
C ARG A 669 7.05 -20.47 -27.51
N GLY A 670 7.87 -21.26 -28.18
CA GLY A 670 8.38 -22.54 -27.69
C GLY A 670 9.28 -22.36 -26.46
N ALA A 671 8.99 -23.15 -25.43
CA ALA A 671 9.92 -23.45 -24.36
C ALA A 671 10.66 -24.74 -24.72
N ALA A 672 11.98 -24.70 -24.72
CA ALA A 672 12.81 -25.90 -24.90
C ALA A 672 12.78 -26.76 -23.63
N PRO A 673 12.81 -28.09 -23.74
CA PRO A 673 12.89 -28.99 -22.59
C PRO A 673 14.26 -28.90 -21.91
N LEU A 674 14.28 -29.03 -20.58
CA LEU A 674 15.48 -29.18 -19.76
C LEU A 674 16.17 -30.50 -20.13
N ASP A 675 17.35 -30.38 -20.72
CA ASP A 675 18.25 -31.50 -21.04
C ASP A 675 19.05 -31.90 -19.79
N LEU A 676 18.81 -33.13 -19.29
CA LEU A 676 19.52 -33.72 -18.15
C LEU A 676 20.67 -34.66 -18.58
N SER A 677 21.15 -34.59 -19.83
CA SER A 677 22.11 -35.55 -20.38
C SER A 677 23.61 -35.25 -20.17
N SER A 678 24.01 -34.32 -19.29
CA SER A 678 25.44 -34.02 -19.06
C SER A 678 25.92 -34.30 -17.64
N CYS A 679 26.47 -35.51 -17.43
CA CYS A 679 27.55 -35.76 -16.47
C CYS A 679 28.77 -36.25 -17.27
N PRO A 680 29.99 -35.70 -17.05
CA PRO A 680 31.17 -36.17 -17.76
C PRO A 680 31.63 -37.53 -17.20
N ALA A 681 32.25 -38.31 -18.09
CA ALA A 681 32.71 -39.69 -17.91
C ALA A 681 33.62 -39.92 -16.70
#